data_AF-F4QCQ4-F1
#
_entry.id   AF-F4QCQ4-F1
#
_cell.length_a   1.000
_cell.length_b   1.000
_cell.length_c   1.000
_cell.angle_alpha   90.00
_cell.angle_beta   90.00
_cell.angle_gamma   90.00
#
_symmetry.space_group_name_H-M   'P 1'
#
loop_
_entity.id
_entity.type
_entity.pdbx_description
1 polymer ?
#
loop_
_entity_poly.entity_id
_entity_poly.type
_entity_poly.pdbx_seq_one_letter_code
_entity_poly.pdbx_strand_id
1 'polypeptide(L)'
;MLMNTNNQAITDVFRNRYLLKLIVNKIQSSGGETIELLGARLPLYIGSSYDALKHWSPQSNDKVFPPLRRRYLHLVQDLEWVIKNKYFGLLKDILTSHLKDVTVTPKLIELTQQCAGDPELMQFLLTNLSHQFREYFGSEKDVNTKDPPLPPVGLITGYLLGIVIHGDIQVWNAIINIINSIQNNNNNININTNATNNKSNESSIPSSSILHLLFRHTQIPETILESKNFTVDMIIKQCIISNKKEILVNIVETIGAKELGAFIDSMAESKHGSMLAVDLFDMDNSNTLVYLYQTLPIKTFSNLFGNPISAILATKDTTTITNYLSNCEIEQVTATNHITQYITYLFKPSPSSSSPSPSFQHISFILNHFAIFNQNESNKVSERMKQLVSPKEEAKGAGLLYCAELYLTMIKHDQHKRELMDQSQHTTTMRDSKQVKILFSICQYLVPALDKEGEEEEEEGKAERYTKRCEYLLDRVGFGFICKLGSLSLVKSSLSLLQSRSFGNQYINLLSNRLEVVEFCGDVICNHQKIAGLEFDIKYLLQALSLAYSRDQWDIIRYIVVMVLPCLDKSKTFIYVTPLLVHRASQLGHHDVVQILSVYVDNYSDFIIMEASNQQQQQQQQQQQTSTTETDPLIKEENQLIETVKNFLDVEGGGIPTDRVIRCWYQYYKDAISRQCYPLIEYLLTIDPMYRTTPPMIELDRPLAMSNFSFVKKLLQSPLNIPLVVALDSTWKIVGMYGTVEWVIQILQKYSPTKWNRSTNLTYIDQLVQGAKMNYKHGSQILKYINENDIIIVDIVHPKSIDYNVFGGNEITYL
;
A
#
# COMPACT_ATOMS: atom_id res chain seq x y z
N MET A 1 -21.12 4.66 -43.25
CA MET A 1 -21.83 3.45 -43.72
C MET A 1 -20.91 2.28 -44.10
N LEU A 2 -19.69 2.50 -44.63
CA LEU A 2 -18.76 1.42 -45.03
C LEU A 2 -18.13 0.59 -43.88
N MET A 3 -18.19 1.03 -42.62
CA MET A 3 -17.66 0.25 -41.49
C MET A 3 -18.60 -0.85 -40.96
N ASN A 4 -19.92 -0.75 -41.20
CA ASN A 4 -20.88 -1.76 -40.70
C ASN A 4 -20.88 -3.05 -41.53
N THR A 5 -20.60 -2.96 -42.83
CA THR A 5 -20.57 -4.11 -43.74
C THR A 5 -19.37 -5.03 -43.48
N ASN A 6 -18.23 -4.47 -43.05
CA ASN A 6 -17.04 -5.27 -42.72
C ASN A 6 -17.22 -6.07 -41.42
N ASN A 7 -17.87 -5.49 -40.39
CA ASN A 7 -18.14 -6.21 -39.16
C ASN A 7 -19.15 -7.36 -39.37
N GLN A 8 -20.16 -7.17 -40.22
CA GLN A 8 -21.12 -8.22 -40.54
C GLN A 8 -20.45 -9.38 -41.29
N ALA A 9 -19.65 -9.07 -42.32
CA ALA A 9 -18.90 -10.09 -43.07
C ALA A 9 -17.89 -10.85 -42.19
N ILE A 10 -17.16 -10.15 -41.32
CA ILE A 10 -16.27 -10.78 -40.33
C ILE A 10 -17.07 -11.70 -39.41
N THR A 11 -18.18 -11.22 -38.88
CA THR A 11 -19.05 -12.00 -37.97
C THR A 11 -19.61 -13.24 -38.67
N ASP A 12 -20.02 -13.12 -39.93
CA ASP A 12 -20.58 -14.24 -40.71
C ASP A 12 -19.50 -15.27 -41.09
N VAL A 13 -18.25 -14.83 -41.34
CA VAL A 13 -17.09 -15.71 -41.50
C VAL A 13 -16.75 -16.44 -40.21
N PHE A 14 -16.78 -15.77 -39.06
CA PHE A 14 -16.51 -16.39 -37.75
C PHE A 14 -17.66 -17.29 -37.25
N ARG A 15 -18.90 -17.05 -37.68
CA ARG A 15 -20.05 -17.93 -37.42
C ARG A 15 -20.01 -19.19 -38.29
N ASN A 16 -19.45 -19.12 -39.49
CA ASN A 16 -19.38 -20.27 -40.38
C ASN A 16 -18.14 -21.14 -40.08
N ARG A 17 -18.31 -22.14 -39.22
CA ARG A 17 -17.26 -23.10 -38.82
C ARG A 17 -16.54 -23.75 -40.00
N TYR A 18 -17.24 -24.03 -41.11
CA TYR A 18 -16.63 -24.65 -42.29
C TYR A 18 -15.71 -23.67 -43.02
N LEU A 19 -16.16 -22.42 -43.21
CA LEU A 19 -15.39 -21.37 -43.85
C LEU A 19 -14.16 -21.01 -43.02
N LEU A 20 -14.31 -20.89 -41.69
CA LEU A 20 -13.20 -20.64 -40.79
C LEU A 20 -12.16 -21.78 -40.85
N LYS A 21 -12.62 -23.04 -40.86
CA LYS A 21 -11.76 -24.22 -41.01
C LYS A 21 -11.02 -24.23 -42.37
N LEU A 22 -11.70 -23.86 -43.45
CA LEU A 22 -11.09 -23.73 -44.78
C LEU A 22 -10.04 -22.63 -44.83
N ILE A 23 -10.34 -21.46 -44.27
CA ILE A 23 -9.42 -20.32 -44.19
C ILE A 23 -8.18 -20.73 -43.39
N VAL A 24 -8.35 -21.32 -42.21
CA VAL A 24 -7.24 -21.81 -41.37
C VAL A 24 -6.42 -22.89 -42.09
N ASN A 25 -7.05 -23.87 -42.73
CA ASN A 25 -6.34 -24.93 -43.46
C ASN A 25 -5.57 -24.40 -44.68
N LYS A 26 -6.13 -23.41 -45.38
CA LYS A 26 -5.50 -22.80 -46.56
C LYS A 26 -4.34 -21.88 -46.18
N ILE A 27 -4.44 -21.21 -45.03
CA ILE A 27 -3.37 -20.41 -44.39
C ILE A 27 -2.24 -21.32 -43.88
N GLN A 28 -2.57 -22.49 -43.33
CA GLN A 28 -1.58 -23.47 -42.86
C GLN A 28 -0.80 -24.16 -43.99
N SER A 29 -1.37 -24.25 -45.19
CA SER A 29 -0.73 -24.90 -46.35
C SER A 29 0.22 -23.99 -47.14
N SER A 30 0.24 -22.67 -46.88
CA SER A 30 1.07 -21.70 -47.61
C SER A 30 2.50 -21.49 -47.09
N GLY A 31 2.95 -22.24 -46.07
CA GLY A 31 4.37 -22.36 -45.71
C GLY A 31 5.10 -21.13 -45.11
N GLY A 32 4.43 -19.99 -44.89
CA GLY A 32 5.03 -18.78 -44.29
C GLY A 32 4.96 -18.77 -42.76
N GLU A 33 6.10 -18.54 -42.09
CA GLU A 33 6.33 -18.71 -40.64
C GLU A 33 5.33 -18.01 -39.69
N THR A 34 4.67 -16.93 -40.13
CA THR A 34 3.55 -16.29 -39.42
C THR A 34 2.61 -15.62 -40.42
N ILE A 35 1.30 -15.71 -40.20
CA ILE A 35 0.30 -15.01 -41.05
C ILE A 35 -0.56 -14.12 -40.16
N GLU A 36 -0.72 -12.86 -40.57
CA GLU A 36 -1.53 -11.85 -39.87
C GLU A 36 -2.90 -11.75 -40.56
N LEU A 37 -3.96 -12.17 -39.86
CA LEU A 37 -5.34 -12.14 -40.35
C LEU A 37 -6.12 -11.11 -39.56
N LEU A 38 -6.63 -10.07 -40.21
CA LEU A 38 -7.37 -8.98 -39.57
C LEU A 38 -6.61 -8.33 -38.40
N GLY A 39 -5.27 -8.21 -38.52
CA GLY A 39 -4.39 -7.69 -37.47
C GLY A 39 -4.01 -8.68 -36.37
N ALA A 40 -4.49 -9.93 -36.41
CA ALA A 40 -4.13 -10.98 -35.47
C ALA A 40 -3.14 -11.98 -36.09
N ARG A 41 -1.96 -12.15 -35.47
CA ARG A 41 -0.96 -13.15 -35.89
C ARG A 41 -1.38 -14.56 -35.48
N LEU A 42 -1.41 -15.47 -36.47
CA LEU A 42 -1.69 -16.89 -36.32
C LEU A 42 -0.39 -17.70 -36.56
N PRO A 43 0.13 -18.41 -35.54
CA PRO A 43 1.33 -19.25 -35.69
C PRO A 43 1.05 -20.57 -36.42
N LEU A 44 2.02 -21.04 -37.19
CA LEU A 44 1.95 -22.29 -37.97
C LEU A 44 1.97 -23.57 -37.10
N TYR A 45 1.31 -24.61 -37.59
CA TYR A 45 1.30 -25.96 -37.02
C TYR A 45 2.39 -26.81 -37.68
N ILE A 46 3.45 -27.18 -36.94
CA ILE A 46 4.39 -28.23 -37.38
C ILE A 46 3.83 -29.56 -36.85
N GLY A 47 3.40 -30.43 -37.77
CA GLY A 47 2.58 -31.61 -37.50
C GLY A 47 3.28 -32.82 -36.88
N SER A 48 4.26 -32.64 -36.00
CA SER A 48 4.96 -33.75 -35.33
C SER A 48 4.46 -34.05 -33.90
N SER A 49 3.39 -33.42 -33.41
CA SER A 49 3.12 -33.38 -31.97
C SER A 49 2.16 -34.44 -31.39
N TYR A 50 1.80 -35.51 -32.10
CA TYR A 50 1.01 -36.58 -31.46
C TYR A 50 1.88 -37.49 -30.58
N ASP A 51 3.14 -37.75 -30.97
CA ASP A 51 4.11 -38.45 -30.12
C ASP A 51 4.77 -37.53 -29.08
N ALA A 52 4.89 -36.23 -29.37
CA ALA A 52 5.29 -35.24 -28.37
C ALA A 52 4.26 -35.12 -27.23
N LEU A 53 2.96 -35.36 -27.49
CA LEU A 53 1.88 -35.39 -26.49
C LEU A 53 2.02 -36.56 -25.49
N LYS A 54 2.65 -37.67 -25.87
CA LYS A 54 2.94 -38.80 -24.96
C LYS A 54 4.19 -38.58 -24.11
N HIS A 55 5.11 -37.73 -24.56
CA HIS A 55 6.37 -37.43 -23.88
C HIS A 55 6.41 -36.05 -23.22
N TRP A 56 5.32 -35.27 -23.32
CA TRP A 56 5.17 -34.01 -22.59
C TRP A 56 4.89 -34.30 -21.11
N SER A 57 5.97 -34.56 -20.38
CA SER A 57 5.97 -34.43 -18.94
C SER A 57 6.04 -32.95 -18.61
N PRO A 58 5.23 -32.45 -17.63
CA PRO A 58 5.40 -31.11 -17.05
C PRO A 58 6.82 -30.85 -16.48
N GLN A 59 7.70 -31.85 -16.50
CA GLN A 59 9.06 -31.82 -15.94
C GLN A 59 10.20 -31.83 -17.00
N SER A 60 9.92 -31.75 -18.31
CA SER A 60 10.99 -31.85 -19.32
C SER A 60 11.71 -30.52 -19.63
N ASN A 61 13.05 -30.56 -19.55
CA ASN A 61 14.01 -29.44 -19.47
C ASN A 61 14.42 -28.79 -20.81
N ASP A 62 13.72 -29.02 -21.93
CA ASP A 62 14.25 -28.61 -23.23
C ASP A 62 13.88 -27.19 -23.68
N LYS A 63 14.95 -26.43 -23.93
CA LYS A 63 15.04 -25.01 -24.26
C LYS A 63 14.61 -24.72 -25.70
N VAL A 64 13.32 -24.68 -25.99
CA VAL A 64 12.75 -23.81 -27.04
C VAL A 64 11.31 -23.52 -26.66
N PHE A 65 10.98 -22.27 -26.30
CA PHE A 65 9.58 -21.86 -26.21
C PHE A 65 9.04 -21.56 -27.62
N PRO A 66 7.96 -22.22 -28.07
CA PRO A 66 6.99 -21.59 -28.95
C PRO A 66 5.65 -21.40 -28.20
N PRO A 67 4.82 -20.46 -28.67
CA PRO A 67 4.45 -19.23 -28.00
C PRO A 67 3.61 -19.40 -26.73
N LEU A 68 3.42 -18.31 -25.97
CA LEU A 68 2.47 -18.10 -24.85
C LEU A 68 1.02 -18.61 -25.03
N ARG A 69 0.67 -19.25 -26.16
CA ARG A 69 -0.63 -19.85 -26.44
C ARG A 69 -0.59 -21.36 -26.22
N ARG A 70 -1.00 -21.78 -25.01
CA ARG A 70 -1.31 -23.19 -24.71
C ARG A 70 -2.48 -23.65 -25.58
N ARG A 71 -2.33 -24.78 -26.27
CA ARG A 71 -3.39 -25.39 -27.08
C ARG A 71 -4.43 -26.03 -26.16
N TYR A 72 -5.66 -26.17 -26.64
CA TYR A 72 -6.78 -26.74 -25.87
C TYR A 72 -6.41 -28.07 -25.18
N LEU A 73 -5.81 -29.03 -25.90
CA LEU A 73 -5.38 -30.32 -25.30
C LEU A 73 -4.29 -30.19 -24.23
N HIS A 74 -3.43 -29.17 -24.29
CA HIS A 74 -2.47 -28.90 -23.21
C HIS A 74 -3.17 -28.30 -22.00
N LEU A 75 -4.23 -27.51 -22.22
CA LEU A 75 -5.05 -26.96 -21.15
C LEU A 75 -5.90 -28.05 -20.48
N VAL A 76 -6.30 -29.09 -21.22
CA VAL A 76 -6.92 -30.30 -20.64
C VAL A 76 -6.01 -30.95 -19.59
N GLN A 77 -4.69 -30.91 -19.79
CA GLN A 77 -3.71 -31.49 -18.88
C GLN A 77 -3.16 -30.51 -17.83
N ASP A 78 -3.40 -29.20 -17.95
CA ASP A 78 -2.93 -28.16 -17.02
C ASP A 78 -4.08 -27.24 -16.60
N LEU A 79 -5.04 -27.82 -15.88
CA LEU A 79 -6.18 -27.08 -15.33
C LEU A 79 -5.78 -26.09 -14.24
N GLU A 80 -4.65 -26.29 -13.56
CA GLU A 80 -4.16 -25.33 -12.56
C GLU A 80 -3.89 -23.98 -13.21
N TRP A 81 -3.26 -23.98 -14.40
CA TRP A 81 -3.03 -22.78 -15.17
C TRP A 81 -4.35 -22.10 -15.59
N VAL A 82 -5.35 -22.89 -15.99
CA VAL A 82 -6.68 -22.38 -16.37
C VAL A 82 -7.34 -21.64 -15.21
N ILE A 83 -7.30 -22.21 -13.99
CA ILE A 83 -7.87 -21.60 -12.79
C ILE A 83 -7.08 -20.35 -12.37
N LYS A 84 -5.74 -20.43 -12.29
CA LYS A 84 -4.88 -19.29 -11.89
C LYS A 84 -5.04 -18.07 -12.79
N ASN A 85 -5.35 -18.29 -14.08
CA ASN A 85 -5.59 -17.22 -15.06
C ASN A 85 -7.08 -16.89 -15.22
N LYS A 86 -7.96 -17.41 -14.36
CA LYS A 86 -9.41 -17.12 -14.31
C LYS A 86 -10.16 -17.43 -15.61
N TYR A 87 -9.72 -18.44 -16.37
CA TYR A 87 -10.38 -18.88 -17.61
C TYR A 87 -11.53 -19.88 -17.31
N PHE A 88 -12.49 -19.45 -16.50
CA PHE A 88 -13.57 -20.27 -15.94
C PHE A 88 -14.50 -20.89 -17.00
N GLY A 89 -14.81 -20.17 -18.07
CA GLY A 89 -15.60 -20.72 -19.18
C GLY A 89 -14.89 -21.88 -19.89
N LEU A 90 -13.56 -21.77 -20.06
CA LEU A 90 -12.74 -22.83 -20.64
C LEU A 90 -12.61 -24.02 -19.69
N LEU A 91 -12.48 -23.79 -18.38
CA LEU A 91 -12.48 -24.85 -17.37
C LEU A 91 -13.77 -25.68 -17.46
N LYS A 92 -14.93 -25.01 -17.54
CA LYS A 92 -16.24 -25.67 -17.69
C LYS A 92 -16.31 -26.51 -18.97
N ASP A 93 -15.84 -25.97 -20.09
CA ASP A 93 -15.82 -26.67 -21.38
C ASP A 93 -14.91 -27.91 -21.36
N ILE A 94 -13.70 -27.78 -20.82
CA ILE A 94 -12.75 -28.87 -20.65
C ILE A 94 -13.34 -29.97 -19.76
N LEU A 95 -13.87 -29.61 -18.60
CA LEU A 95 -14.43 -30.59 -17.67
C LEU A 95 -15.72 -31.23 -18.20
N THR A 96 -16.47 -30.55 -19.06
CA THR A 96 -17.66 -31.15 -19.72
C THR A 96 -17.23 -32.12 -20.82
N SER A 97 -16.23 -31.74 -21.61
CA SER A 97 -15.82 -32.48 -22.82
C SER A 97 -14.79 -33.59 -22.55
N HIS A 98 -13.94 -33.42 -21.53
CA HIS A 98 -12.72 -34.23 -21.31
C HIS A 98 -12.55 -34.68 -19.85
N LEU A 99 -13.61 -34.77 -19.04
CA LEU A 99 -13.49 -35.14 -17.61
C LEU A 99 -12.66 -36.40 -17.37
N LYS A 100 -12.80 -37.42 -18.23
CA LYS A 100 -12.09 -38.70 -18.12
C LYS A 100 -10.60 -38.60 -18.43
N ASP A 101 -10.19 -37.58 -19.18
CA ASP A 101 -8.81 -37.36 -19.61
C ASP A 101 -8.06 -36.43 -18.63
N VAL A 102 -8.78 -35.80 -17.70
CA VAL A 102 -8.25 -34.86 -16.72
C VAL A 102 -7.74 -35.60 -15.48
N THR A 103 -6.50 -35.34 -15.11
CA THR A 103 -5.97 -35.76 -13.79
C THR A 103 -6.25 -34.66 -12.77
N VAL A 104 -7.11 -34.95 -11.80
CA VAL A 104 -7.50 -34.00 -10.74
C VAL A 104 -6.61 -34.22 -9.53
N THR A 105 -5.66 -33.30 -9.31
CA THR A 105 -4.75 -33.35 -8.16
C THR A 105 -5.39 -32.67 -6.94
N PRO A 106 -4.95 -33.00 -5.70
CA PRO A 106 -5.34 -32.24 -4.50
C PRO A 106 -5.08 -30.74 -4.63
N LYS A 107 -3.99 -30.36 -5.31
CA LYS A 107 -3.66 -28.96 -5.56
C LYS A 107 -4.66 -28.28 -6.49
N LEU A 108 -5.18 -29.01 -7.49
CA LEU A 108 -6.24 -28.50 -8.35
C LEU A 108 -7.51 -28.23 -7.54
N ILE A 109 -7.90 -29.14 -6.65
CA ILE A 109 -9.04 -28.95 -5.75
C ILE A 109 -8.84 -27.72 -4.88
N GLU A 110 -7.68 -27.56 -4.23
CA GLU A 110 -7.35 -26.36 -3.45
C GLU A 110 -7.51 -25.07 -4.27
N LEU A 111 -7.03 -25.05 -5.52
CA LEU A 111 -7.14 -23.88 -6.40
C LEU A 111 -8.58 -23.53 -6.77
N THR A 112 -9.52 -24.47 -6.73
CA THR A 112 -10.92 -24.19 -7.06
C THR A 112 -11.55 -23.14 -6.14
N GLN A 113 -11.00 -22.87 -4.94
CA GLN A 113 -11.44 -21.74 -4.11
C GLN A 113 -11.38 -20.37 -4.84
N GLN A 114 -10.53 -20.23 -5.86
CA GLN A 114 -10.46 -19.03 -6.70
C GLN A 114 -11.67 -18.87 -7.63
N CYS A 115 -12.40 -19.97 -7.88
CA CYS A 115 -13.63 -19.99 -8.66
C CYS A 115 -14.87 -19.61 -7.82
N ALA A 116 -14.71 -19.30 -6.53
CA ALA A 116 -15.84 -19.05 -5.63
C ALA A 116 -16.71 -17.85 -6.04
N GLY A 117 -16.18 -16.92 -6.84
CA GLY A 117 -16.96 -15.80 -7.40
C GLY A 117 -17.94 -16.19 -8.50
N ASP A 118 -17.96 -17.45 -8.95
CA ASP A 118 -18.89 -18.00 -9.93
C ASP A 118 -19.64 -19.21 -9.31
N PRO A 119 -20.83 -18.99 -8.73
CA PRO A 119 -21.59 -20.04 -8.04
C PRO A 119 -21.99 -21.20 -8.96
N GLU A 120 -22.29 -20.92 -10.23
CA GLU A 120 -22.67 -21.95 -11.19
C GLU A 120 -21.49 -22.86 -11.54
N LEU A 121 -20.31 -22.28 -11.78
CA LEU A 121 -19.10 -23.06 -12.00
C LEU A 121 -18.75 -23.87 -10.76
N MET A 122 -18.84 -23.29 -9.57
CA MET A 122 -18.54 -24.02 -8.34
C MET A 122 -19.51 -25.18 -8.13
N GLN A 123 -20.81 -24.98 -8.32
CA GLN A 123 -21.79 -26.06 -8.24
C GLN A 123 -21.50 -27.16 -9.27
N PHE A 124 -21.08 -26.79 -10.49
CA PHE A 124 -20.64 -27.72 -11.52
C PHE A 124 -19.41 -28.52 -11.08
N LEU A 125 -18.39 -27.86 -10.50
CA LEU A 125 -17.18 -28.50 -9.97
C LEU A 125 -17.53 -29.48 -8.84
N LEU A 126 -18.37 -29.05 -7.89
CA LEU A 126 -18.79 -29.88 -6.76
C LEU A 126 -19.60 -31.11 -7.19
N THR A 127 -20.35 -31.01 -8.29
CA THR A 127 -21.12 -32.14 -8.84
C THR A 127 -20.19 -33.12 -9.57
N ASN A 128 -19.35 -32.62 -10.48
CA ASN A 128 -18.53 -33.46 -11.36
C ASN A 128 -17.26 -33.99 -10.70
N LEU A 129 -16.71 -33.27 -9.71
CA LEU A 129 -15.50 -33.62 -8.97
C LEU A 129 -15.81 -34.04 -7.51
N SER A 130 -17.04 -34.48 -7.24
CA SER A 130 -17.51 -34.79 -5.89
C SER A 130 -16.62 -35.81 -5.18
N HIS A 131 -16.12 -36.83 -5.87
CA HIS A 131 -15.19 -37.82 -5.31
C HIS A 131 -13.88 -37.16 -4.86
N GLN A 132 -13.30 -36.31 -5.69
CA GLN A 132 -12.03 -35.66 -5.43
C GLN A 132 -12.13 -34.63 -4.32
N PHE A 133 -13.27 -33.93 -4.18
CA PHE A 133 -13.54 -33.13 -2.99
C PHE A 133 -13.67 -33.98 -1.72
N ARG A 134 -14.27 -35.17 -1.80
CA ARG A 134 -14.35 -36.10 -0.67
C ARG A 134 -12.99 -36.64 -0.26
N GLU A 135 -12.14 -36.94 -1.22
CA GLU A 135 -10.76 -37.38 -1.01
C GLU A 135 -9.86 -36.25 -0.50
N TYR A 136 -10.09 -35.01 -0.95
CA TYR A 136 -9.35 -33.85 -0.48
C TYR A 136 -9.69 -33.47 0.96
N PHE A 137 -10.97 -33.47 1.32
CA PHE A 137 -11.41 -33.11 2.68
C PHE A 137 -11.43 -34.30 3.65
N GLY A 138 -11.53 -35.53 3.15
CA GLY A 138 -11.42 -36.74 3.94
C GLY A 138 -9.98 -37.21 3.98
N SER A 139 -9.45 -37.55 5.16
CA SER A 139 -8.15 -38.21 5.17
C SER A 139 -8.29 -39.58 4.52
N GLU A 140 -7.48 -39.89 3.50
CA GLU A 140 -7.31 -41.26 3.04
C GLU A 140 -7.00 -42.12 4.27
N LYS A 141 -7.83 -43.15 4.47
CA LYS A 141 -7.63 -44.09 5.57
C LYS A 141 -6.36 -44.85 5.28
N ASP A 142 -5.30 -44.54 6.00
CA ASP A 142 -4.25 -45.51 6.21
C ASP A 142 -4.89 -46.69 6.96
N VAL A 143 -5.18 -47.78 6.25
CA VAL A 143 -6.07 -48.89 6.69
C VAL A 143 -5.57 -49.54 8.00
N ASN A 144 -4.36 -49.23 8.43
CA ASN A 144 -3.70 -49.82 9.59
C ASN A 144 -3.73 -48.98 10.87
N THR A 145 -4.19 -47.73 10.87
CA THR A 145 -4.31 -46.94 12.11
C THR A 145 -5.71 -47.07 12.72
N LYS A 146 -5.79 -47.57 13.96
CA LYS A 146 -7.07 -47.81 14.68
C LYS A 146 -7.86 -46.54 14.99
N ASP A 147 -7.24 -45.37 14.92
CA ASP A 147 -7.91 -44.10 15.10
C ASP A 147 -8.32 -43.52 13.74
N PRO A 148 -9.59 -43.17 13.54
CA PRO A 148 -10.02 -42.53 12.30
C PRO A 148 -9.30 -41.18 12.18
N PRO A 149 -8.49 -40.96 11.13
CA PRO A 149 -7.81 -39.69 10.96
C PRO A 149 -8.87 -38.59 10.81
N LEU A 150 -8.91 -37.68 11.79
CA LEU A 150 -9.72 -36.47 11.71
C LEU A 150 -9.33 -35.73 10.42
N PRO A 151 -10.30 -35.19 9.67
CA PRO A 151 -9.98 -34.41 8.49
C PRO A 151 -9.03 -33.28 8.90
N PRO A 152 -7.97 -32.99 8.12
CA PRO A 152 -6.96 -32.01 8.47
C PRO A 152 -7.62 -30.63 8.58
N VAL A 153 -7.96 -30.24 9.81
CA VAL A 153 -8.77 -29.06 10.11
C VAL A 153 -8.17 -27.81 9.47
N GLY A 154 -6.84 -27.70 9.45
CA GLY A 154 -6.12 -26.62 8.79
C GLY A 154 -6.39 -26.51 7.28
N LEU A 155 -6.53 -27.63 6.57
CA LEU A 155 -6.87 -27.63 5.13
C LEU A 155 -8.30 -27.15 4.90
N ILE A 156 -9.25 -27.60 5.74
CA ILE A 156 -10.65 -27.15 5.68
C ILE A 156 -10.74 -25.65 5.95
N THR A 157 -10.11 -25.16 7.03
CA THR A 157 -10.16 -23.74 7.39
C THR A 157 -9.47 -22.87 6.34
N GLY A 158 -8.35 -23.32 5.77
CA GLY A 158 -7.66 -22.61 4.68
C GLY A 158 -8.54 -22.48 3.43
N TYR A 159 -9.23 -23.57 3.07
CA TYR A 159 -10.15 -23.58 1.94
C TYR A 159 -11.36 -22.65 2.16
N LEU A 160 -11.99 -22.74 3.34
CA LEU A 160 -13.12 -21.88 3.71
C LEU A 160 -12.74 -20.40 3.74
N LEU A 161 -11.52 -20.06 4.17
CA LEU A 161 -11.02 -18.69 4.08
C LEU A 161 -10.95 -18.21 2.62
N GLY A 162 -10.47 -19.05 1.70
CA GLY A 162 -10.49 -18.74 0.26
C GLY A 162 -11.89 -18.46 -0.28
N ILE A 163 -12.89 -19.21 0.19
CA ILE A 163 -14.30 -18.98 -0.14
C ILE A 163 -14.80 -17.64 0.41
N VAL A 164 -14.44 -17.26 1.63
CA VAL A 164 -14.85 -15.97 2.21
C VAL A 164 -14.30 -14.79 1.41
N ILE A 165 -13.05 -14.90 0.94
CA ILE A 165 -12.40 -13.84 0.15
C ILE A 165 -13.09 -13.68 -1.21
N HIS A 166 -13.42 -14.78 -1.89
CA HIS A 166 -13.81 -14.73 -3.31
C HIS A 166 -15.28 -15.04 -3.58
N GLY A 167 -15.98 -15.71 -2.68
CA GLY A 167 -17.29 -16.31 -2.92
C GLY A 167 -18.47 -15.63 -2.27
N ASP A 168 -19.63 -16.25 -2.46
CA ASP A 168 -20.91 -15.85 -1.89
C ASP A 168 -21.49 -16.92 -0.95
N ILE A 169 -22.68 -16.66 -0.41
CA ILE A 169 -23.35 -17.57 0.51
C ILE A 169 -23.74 -18.91 -0.15
N GLN A 170 -23.99 -18.94 -1.46
CA GLN A 170 -24.39 -20.17 -2.16
C GLN A 170 -23.22 -21.13 -2.22
N VAL A 171 -22.05 -20.63 -2.63
CA VAL A 171 -20.81 -21.40 -2.65
C VAL A 171 -20.41 -21.84 -1.25
N TRP A 172 -20.49 -20.95 -0.26
CA TRP A 172 -20.24 -21.28 1.14
C TRP A 172 -21.10 -22.47 1.60
N ASN A 173 -22.42 -22.39 1.43
CA ASN A 173 -23.34 -23.44 1.83
C ASN A 173 -23.09 -24.76 1.09
N ALA A 174 -22.78 -24.71 -0.21
CA ALA A 174 -22.49 -25.91 -0.99
C ALA A 174 -21.25 -26.65 -0.47
N ILE A 175 -20.17 -25.91 -0.16
CA ILE A 175 -18.95 -26.48 0.41
C ILE A 175 -19.19 -27.03 1.83
N ILE A 176 -19.88 -26.27 2.69
CA ILE A 176 -20.21 -26.71 4.05
C ILE A 176 -21.03 -28.00 4.02
N ASN A 177 -22.02 -28.09 3.14
CA ASN A 177 -22.85 -29.30 2.98
C ASN A 177 -22.03 -30.53 2.55
N ILE A 178 -21.06 -30.35 1.65
CA ILE A 178 -20.18 -31.44 1.23
C ILE A 178 -19.31 -31.90 2.38
N ILE A 179 -18.69 -30.97 3.11
CA ILE A 179 -17.85 -31.32 4.27
C ILE A 179 -18.68 -32.03 5.34
N ASN A 180 -19.88 -31.54 5.64
CA ASN A 180 -20.81 -32.18 6.57
C ASN A 180 -21.21 -33.59 6.12
N SER A 181 -21.46 -33.77 4.82
CA SER A 181 -21.80 -35.09 4.27
C SER A 181 -20.66 -36.11 4.43
N ILE A 182 -19.41 -35.67 4.28
CA ILE A 182 -18.21 -36.50 4.48
C ILE A 182 -18.10 -36.92 5.94
N GLN A 183 -18.28 -35.98 6.86
CA GLN A 183 -18.24 -36.26 8.31
C GLN A 183 -19.34 -37.24 8.74
N ASN A 184 -20.57 -37.04 8.25
CA ASN A 184 -21.69 -37.92 8.58
C ASN A 184 -21.49 -39.35 8.05
N ASN A 185 -20.94 -39.51 6.84
CA ASN A 185 -20.65 -40.82 6.28
C ASN A 185 -19.59 -41.58 7.10
N ASN A 186 -18.56 -40.88 7.60
CA ASN A 186 -17.52 -41.49 8.42
C ASN A 186 -18.07 -41.97 9.79
N ASN A 187 -18.98 -41.22 10.40
CA ASN A 187 -19.60 -41.59 11.67
C ASN A 187 -20.48 -42.84 11.55
N ASN A 188 -21.25 -42.98 10.46
CA ASN A 188 -22.11 -44.15 10.23
C ASN A 188 -21.32 -45.45 10.05
N ILE A 189 -20.10 -45.39 9.49
CA ILE A 189 -19.25 -46.58 9.32
C ILE A 189 -18.79 -47.13 10.70
N ASN A 190 -18.47 -46.26 11.65
CA ASN A 190 -17.97 -46.68 12.96
C ASN A 190 -19.05 -47.25 13.89
N ILE A 191 -20.29 -46.79 13.76
CA ILE A 191 -21.40 -47.28 14.60
C ILE A 191 -21.78 -48.72 14.23
N ASN A 192 -21.73 -49.08 12.94
CA ASN A 192 -22.10 -50.42 12.49
C ASN A 192 -21.08 -51.51 12.86
N THR A 193 -19.81 -51.18 13.10
CA THR A 193 -18.80 -52.16 13.52
C THR A 193 -18.86 -52.54 15.00
N ASN A 194 -19.54 -51.76 15.84
CA ASN A 194 -19.61 -52.01 17.30
C ASN A 194 -21.01 -52.39 17.80
N ALA A 195 -22.02 -52.44 16.93
CA ALA A 195 -23.41 -52.74 17.30
C ALA A 195 -23.70 -54.25 17.32
N THR A 196 -23.09 -54.95 18.29
CA THR A 196 -23.67 -56.20 18.84
C THR A 196 -23.83 -56.00 20.34
N ASN A 197 -25.09 -55.95 20.80
CA ASN A 197 -25.55 -55.87 22.20
C ASN A 197 -25.43 -54.52 22.91
N ASN A 198 -26.45 -53.65 22.78
CA ASN A 198 -27.37 -53.34 23.91
C ASN A 198 -28.41 -52.27 23.53
N LYS A 199 -29.65 -52.50 23.98
CA LYS A 199 -30.81 -51.61 23.86
C LYS A 199 -30.76 -50.54 24.94
N SER A 200 -30.73 -49.26 24.56
CA SER A 200 -31.39 -48.18 25.32
C SER A 200 -31.58 -46.93 24.46
N ASN A 201 -32.80 -46.39 24.51
CA ASN A 201 -33.28 -45.20 23.82
C ASN A 201 -32.66 -43.91 24.40
N GLU A 202 -31.49 -43.50 23.93
CA GLU A 202 -31.01 -42.13 24.16
C GLU A 202 -31.07 -41.32 22.87
N SER A 203 -31.63 -40.12 23.00
CA SER A 203 -31.89 -39.14 21.94
C SER A 203 -30.68 -38.93 21.04
N SER A 204 -30.86 -39.16 19.74
CA SER A 204 -29.87 -38.91 18.71
C SER A 204 -29.31 -37.49 18.84
N ILE A 205 -28.04 -37.38 19.24
CA ILE A 205 -27.31 -36.12 19.26
C ILE A 205 -27.36 -35.56 17.83
N PRO A 206 -27.87 -34.33 17.62
CA PRO A 206 -27.98 -33.75 16.29
C PRO A 206 -26.60 -33.74 15.62
N SER A 207 -26.55 -34.17 14.36
CA SER A 207 -25.34 -34.22 13.54
C SER A 207 -24.60 -32.89 13.63
N SER A 208 -23.44 -32.87 14.28
CA SER A 208 -22.66 -31.66 14.48
C SER A 208 -22.11 -31.17 13.14
N SER A 209 -22.57 -30.02 12.67
CA SER A 209 -21.98 -29.30 11.53
C SER A 209 -20.47 -29.09 11.74
N ILE A 210 -19.69 -29.09 10.66
CA ILE A 210 -18.25 -28.77 10.64
C ILE A 210 -17.96 -27.45 11.35
N LEU A 211 -18.86 -26.48 11.25
CA LEU A 211 -18.71 -25.20 11.93
C LEU A 211 -18.68 -25.38 13.46
N HIS A 212 -19.50 -26.26 14.05
CA HIS A 212 -19.37 -26.54 15.48
C HIS A 212 -18.01 -27.15 15.84
N LEU A 213 -17.42 -27.97 14.97
CA LEU A 213 -16.10 -28.56 15.18
C LEU A 213 -14.98 -27.51 15.07
N LEU A 214 -15.11 -26.55 14.16
CA LEU A 214 -14.17 -25.45 14.01
C LEU A 214 -14.14 -24.54 15.25
N PHE A 215 -15.33 -24.21 15.78
CA PHE A 215 -15.48 -23.22 16.86
C PHE A 215 -15.43 -23.81 18.28
N ARG A 216 -15.57 -25.13 18.46
CA ARG A 216 -15.41 -25.76 19.79
C ARG A 216 -13.95 -25.96 20.17
N HIS A 217 -13.65 -25.76 21.45
CA HIS A 217 -12.41 -26.22 22.08
C HIS A 217 -12.44 -27.75 22.20
N THR A 218 -12.02 -28.42 21.14
CA THR A 218 -11.79 -29.87 21.13
C THR A 218 -10.43 -30.20 21.74
N GLN A 219 -10.24 -31.45 22.18
CA GLN A 219 -8.96 -32.01 22.66
C GLN A 219 -7.92 -32.16 21.52
N ILE A 220 -7.66 -31.07 20.79
CA ILE A 220 -6.65 -30.99 19.74
C ILE A 220 -5.33 -30.56 20.40
N PRO A 221 -4.17 -31.09 19.98
CA PRO A 221 -2.86 -30.61 20.43
C PRO A 221 -2.75 -29.08 20.29
N GLU A 222 -2.15 -28.43 21.29
CA GLU A 222 -2.10 -26.96 21.42
C GLU A 222 -1.61 -26.26 20.14
N THR A 223 -0.58 -26.80 19.48
CA THR A 223 -0.03 -26.25 18.23
C THR A 223 -1.02 -26.26 17.06
N ILE A 224 -1.82 -27.33 16.94
CA ILE A 224 -2.86 -27.43 15.90
C ILE A 224 -4.06 -26.57 16.28
N LEU A 225 -4.37 -26.47 17.58
CA LEU A 225 -5.43 -25.61 18.09
C LEU A 225 -5.15 -24.13 17.82
N GLU A 226 -3.91 -23.68 18.02
CA GLU A 226 -3.49 -22.30 17.72
C GLU A 226 -3.64 -21.98 16.22
N SER A 227 -3.11 -22.84 15.34
CA SER A 227 -3.22 -22.66 13.88
C SER A 227 -4.68 -22.66 13.40
N LYS A 228 -5.51 -23.57 13.94
CA LYS A 228 -6.95 -23.62 13.68
C LYS A 228 -7.60 -22.31 14.11
N ASN A 229 -7.44 -21.93 15.37
CA ASN A 229 -8.10 -20.77 15.95
C ASN A 229 -7.70 -19.48 15.23
N PHE A 230 -6.43 -19.33 14.87
CA PHE A 230 -5.97 -18.21 14.04
C PHE A 230 -6.70 -18.17 12.68
N THR A 231 -6.85 -19.31 12.01
CA THR A 231 -7.52 -19.35 10.70
C THR A 231 -9.03 -19.09 10.82
N VAL A 232 -9.68 -19.60 11.87
CA VAL A 232 -11.11 -19.35 12.15
C VAL A 232 -11.35 -17.88 12.49
N ASP A 233 -10.48 -17.27 13.28
CA ASP A 233 -10.50 -15.83 13.54
C ASP A 233 -10.31 -15.02 12.24
N MET A 234 -9.38 -15.42 11.37
CA MET A 234 -9.24 -14.82 10.03
C MET A 234 -10.50 -14.95 9.18
N ILE A 235 -11.24 -16.07 9.25
CA ILE A 235 -12.52 -16.24 8.55
C ILE A 235 -13.53 -15.18 9.00
N ILE A 236 -13.72 -14.98 10.32
CA ILE A 236 -14.65 -13.98 10.86
C ILE A 236 -14.23 -12.59 10.39
N LYS A 237 -12.94 -12.27 10.53
CA LYS A 237 -12.39 -10.96 10.18
C LYS A 237 -12.49 -10.67 8.70
N GLN A 238 -12.21 -11.65 7.86
CA GLN A 238 -12.32 -11.50 6.42
C GLN A 238 -13.78 -11.35 5.97
N CYS A 239 -14.74 -12.00 6.65
CA CYS A 239 -16.16 -11.76 6.40
C CYS A 239 -16.52 -10.29 6.65
N ILE A 240 -15.96 -9.68 7.71
CA ILE A 240 -16.20 -8.27 8.05
C ILE A 240 -15.54 -7.35 7.03
N ILE A 241 -14.25 -7.58 6.74
CA ILE A 241 -13.47 -6.77 5.79
C ILE A 241 -14.11 -6.79 4.39
N SER A 242 -14.54 -7.97 3.93
CA SER A 242 -15.10 -8.19 2.58
C SER A 242 -16.62 -8.04 2.49
N ASN A 243 -17.26 -7.48 3.53
CA ASN A 243 -18.72 -7.30 3.64
C ASN A 243 -19.58 -8.55 3.40
N LYS A 244 -19.11 -9.74 3.79
CA LYS A 244 -19.82 -11.01 3.59
C LYS A 244 -20.82 -11.28 4.71
N LYS A 245 -21.78 -10.36 4.90
CA LYS A 245 -22.83 -10.44 5.93
C LYS A 245 -23.51 -11.81 5.95
N GLU A 246 -23.91 -12.32 4.80
CA GLU A 246 -24.68 -13.56 4.67
C GLU A 246 -23.92 -14.79 5.18
N ILE A 247 -22.61 -14.87 4.90
CA ILE A 247 -21.75 -15.94 5.42
C ILE A 247 -21.63 -15.83 6.93
N LEU A 248 -21.46 -14.62 7.45
CA LEU A 248 -21.36 -14.38 8.88
C LEU A 248 -22.67 -14.72 9.61
N VAL A 249 -23.82 -14.38 9.02
CA VAL A 249 -25.15 -14.78 9.52
C VAL A 249 -25.25 -16.30 9.58
N ASN A 250 -24.86 -17.01 8.51
CA ASN A 250 -24.89 -18.47 8.49
C ASN A 250 -23.98 -19.08 9.57
N ILE A 251 -22.78 -18.52 9.79
CA ILE A 251 -21.88 -18.95 10.86
C ILE A 251 -22.58 -18.80 12.22
N VAL A 252 -23.11 -17.61 12.51
CA VAL A 252 -23.76 -17.29 13.79
C VAL A 252 -24.99 -18.15 14.04
N GLU A 253 -25.86 -18.33 13.03
CA GLU A 253 -27.06 -19.16 13.13
C GLU A 253 -26.72 -20.63 13.33
N THR A 254 -25.61 -21.10 12.74
CA THR A 254 -25.18 -22.49 12.89
C THR A 254 -24.55 -22.74 14.26
N ILE A 255 -23.60 -21.91 14.70
CA ILE A 255 -22.83 -22.17 15.92
C ILE A 255 -23.46 -21.60 17.20
N GLY A 256 -24.28 -20.55 17.06
CA GLY A 256 -24.82 -19.76 18.16
C GLY A 256 -23.98 -18.51 18.44
N ALA A 257 -24.65 -17.37 18.67
CA ALA A 257 -23.99 -16.10 18.98
C ALA A 257 -23.16 -16.16 20.29
N LYS A 258 -23.59 -16.99 21.25
CA LYS A 258 -22.90 -17.17 22.53
C LYS A 258 -21.57 -17.91 22.36
N GLU A 259 -21.57 -19.00 21.60
CA GLU A 259 -20.39 -19.80 21.28
C GLU A 259 -19.40 -19.00 20.43
N LEU A 260 -19.89 -18.26 19.43
CA LEU A 260 -19.06 -17.35 18.65
C LEU A 260 -18.44 -16.28 19.55
N GLY A 261 -19.22 -15.70 20.46
CA GLY A 261 -18.72 -14.67 21.34
C GLY A 261 -17.65 -15.17 22.32
N ALA A 262 -17.86 -16.35 22.90
CA ALA A 262 -16.86 -17.00 23.74
C ALA A 262 -15.55 -17.27 22.97
N PHE A 263 -15.64 -17.68 21.69
CA PHE A 263 -14.47 -17.86 20.84
C PHE A 263 -13.73 -16.53 20.58
N ILE A 264 -14.45 -15.46 20.21
CA ILE A 264 -13.86 -14.14 19.97
C ILE A 264 -13.18 -13.61 21.24
N ASP A 265 -13.83 -13.73 22.40
CA ASP A 265 -13.28 -13.28 23.68
C ASP A 265 -12.01 -14.06 24.04
N SER A 266 -12.00 -15.39 23.86
CA SER A 266 -10.80 -16.21 24.05
C SER A 266 -9.67 -15.82 23.11
N MET A 267 -9.97 -15.48 21.85
CA MET A 267 -8.97 -15.02 20.89
C MET A 267 -8.38 -13.67 21.27
N ALA A 268 -9.19 -12.72 21.76
CA ALA A 268 -8.72 -11.42 22.20
C ALA A 268 -7.81 -11.49 23.45
N GLU A 269 -8.02 -12.49 24.32
CA GLU A 269 -7.15 -12.76 25.47
C GLU A 269 -5.84 -13.48 25.08
N SER A 270 -5.81 -14.13 23.91
CA SER A 270 -4.62 -14.83 23.41
C SER A 270 -3.57 -13.86 22.86
N LYS A 271 -2.27 -14.20 23.02
CA LYS A 271 -1.16 -13.41 22.46
C LYS A 271 -1.20 -13.28 20.92
N HIS A 272 -1.97 -14.14 20.25
CA HIS A 272 -2.08 -14.21 18.79
C HIS A 272 -3.33 -13.50 18.26
N GLY A 273 -4.23 -13.05 19.13
CA GLY A 273 -5.40 -12.27 18.74
C GLY A 273 -4.98 -10.89 18.26
N SER A 274 -4.90 -10.69 16.95
CA SER A 274 -4.90 -9.33 16.42
C SER A 274 -6.29 -8.73 16.62
N MET A 275 -6.40 -7.45 16.96
CA MET A 275 -7.71 -6.79 16.90
C MET A 275 -7.91 -6.26 15.47
N LEU A 276 -9.15 -6.23 14.98
CA LEU A 276 -9.42 -5.64 13.66
C LEU A 276 -9.16 -4.13 13.69
N ALA A 277 -8.30 -3.68 12.79
CA ALA A 277 -8.05 -2.28 12.55
C ALA A 277 -9.13 -1.76 11.57
N VAL A 278 -9.88 -0.73 11.99
CA VAL A 278 -11.05 -0.21 11.27
C VAL A 278 -10.67 0.46 9.94
N ASP A 279 -9.42 0.88 9.80
CA ASP A 279 -8.85 1.42 8.57
C ASP A 279 -8.76 0.39 7.43
N LEU A 280 -8.95 -0.91 7.72
CA LEU A 280 -9.03 -1.98 6.71
C LEU A 280 -10.43 -2.15 6.11
N PHE A 281 -11.45 -1.45 6.60
CA PHE A 281 -12.81 -1.57 6.07
C PHE A 281 -13.00 -0.75 4.80
N ASP A 282 -13.54 -1.39 3.77
CA ASP A 282 -14.14 -0.67 2.66
C ASP A 282 -15.39 0.09 3.12
N MET A 283 -15.72 1.16 2.37
CA MET A 283 -16.72 2.17 2.73
C MET A 283 -18.16 1.64 2.91
N ASP A 284 -18.42 0.39 2.55
CA ASP A 284 -19.76 -0.23 2.46
C ASP A 284 -20.03 -1.33 3.50
N ASN A 285 -19.14 -1.53 4.48
CA ASN A 285 -19.28 -2.59 5.50
C ASN A 285 -20.39 -2.36 6.55
N SER A 286 -21.23 -1.34 6.37
CA SER A 286 -22.23 -0.90 7.35
C SER A 286 -23.16 -2.02 7.81
N ASN A 287 -23.74 -2.75 6.86
CA ASN A 287 -24.74 -3.78 7.14
C ASN A 287 -24.18 -4.95 7.95
N THR A 288 -22.92 -5.33 7.71
CA THR A 288 -22.25 -6.40 8.45
C THR A 288 -21.94 -5.97 9.88
N LEU A 289 -21.49 -4.73 10.07
CA LEU A 289 -21.19 -4.17 11.40
C LEU A 289 -22.45 -3.98 12.24
N VAL A 290 -23.55 -3.49 11.65
CA VAL A 290 -24.86 -3.39 12.33
C VAL A 290 -25.32 -4.77 12.80
N TYR A 291 -25.23 -5.79 11.95
CA TYR A 291 -25.62 -7.15 12.31
C TYR A 291 -24.79 -7.70 13.47
N LEU A 292 -23.47 -7.53 13.43
CA LEU A 292 -22.58 -7.98 14.50
C LEU A 292 -22.88 -7.28 15.82
N TYR A 293 -23.08 -5.96 15.81
CA TYR A 293 -23.42 -5.21 17.02
C TYR A 293 -24.76 -5.66 17.63
N GLN A 294 -25.76 -5.94 16.79
CA GLN A 294 -27.06 -6.41 17.25
C GLN A 294 -27.04 -7.84 17.78
N THR A 295 -26.09 -8.66 17.32
CA THR A 295 -26.07 -10.11 17.59
C THR A 295 -25.09 -10.51 18.69
N LEU A 296 -23.97 -9.79 18.83
CA LEU A 296 -22.93 -10.08 19.82
C LEU A 296 -23.10 -9.22 21.08
N PRO A 297 -22.70 -9.71 22.26
CA PRO A 297 -22.57 -8.88 23.45
C PRO A 297 -21.61 -7.70 23.20
N ILE A 298 -21.87 -6.53 23.81
CA ILE A 298 -21.06 -5.32 23.63
C ILE A 298 -19.57 -5.56 23.96
N LYS A 299 -19.28 -6.33 25.02
CA LYS A 299 -17.90 -6.70 25.39
C LYS A 299 -17.21 -7.47 24.26
N THR A 300 -17.88 -8.47 23.69
CA THR A 300 -17.37 -9.29 22.60
C THR A 300 -17.18 -8.48 21.32
N PHE A 301 -18.15 -7.62 20.98
CA PHE A 301 -18.00 -6.68 19.88
C PHE A 301 -16.76 -5.79 20.09
N SER A 302 -16.56 -5.27 21.30
CA SER A 302 -15.40 -4.47 21.64
C SER A 302 -14.08 -5.22 21.53
N ASN A 303 -14.05 -6.50 21.91
CA ASN A 303 -12.86 -7.35 21.78
C ASN A 303 -12.48 -7.68 20.33
N LEU A 304 -13.46 -7.65 19.42
CA LEU A 304 -13.23 -7.92 18.00
C LEU A 304 -12.47 -6.79 17.30
N PHE A 305 -12.62 -5.54 17.75
CA PHE A 305 -12.05 -4.35 17.10
C PHE A 305 -11.04 -3.64 18.00
N GLY A 306 -9.93 -3.17 17.41
CA GLY A 306 -8.93 -2.39 18.15
C GLY A 306 -9.46 -1.01 18.56
N ASN A 307 -10.54 -0.58 17.89
CA ASN A 307 -11.26 0.65 18.15
C ASN A 307 -12.75 0.43 17.85
N PRO A 308 -13.53 -0.06 18.83
CA PRO A 308 -14.94 -0.40 18.61
C PRO A 308 -15.78 0.81 18.22
N ILE A 309 -15.44 2.01 18.71
CA ILE A 309 -16.14 3.23 18.31
C ILE A 309 -15.99 3.49 16.82
N SER A 310 -14.79 3.34 16.27
CA SER A 310 -14.62 3.53 14.83
C SER A 310 -15.40 2.51 14.01
N ALA A 311 -15.54 1.26 14.48
CA ALA A 311 -16.38 0.26 13.85
C ALA A 311 -17.87 0.63 13.94
N ILE A 312 -18.34 1.11 15.10
CA ILE A 312 -19.72 1.58 15.29
C ILE A 312 -20.01 2.79 14.39
N LEU A 313 -19.09 3.72 14.25
CA LEU A 313 -19.26 4.87 13.37
C LEU A 313 -19.28 4.48 11.89
N ALA A 314 -18.49 3.47 11.51
CA ALA A 314 -18.50 2.91 10.17
C ALA A 314 -19.85 2.25 9.80
N THR A 315 -20.72 1.96 10.79
CA THR A 315 -22.09 1.48 10.52
C THR A 315 -22.95 2.51 9.80
N LYS A 316 -22.68 3.82 10.00
CA LYS A 316 -23.54 4.93 9.52
C LYS A 316 -25.02 4.81 9.94
N ASP A 317 -25.34 3.95 10.92
CA ASP A 317 -26.70 3.70 11.42
C ASP A 317 -26.92 4.45 12.74
N THR A 318 -27.77 5.48 12.71
CA THR A 318 -28.07 6.34 13.88
C THR A 318 -28.47 5.52 15.10
N THR A 319 -29.30 4.50 14.91
CA THR A 319 -29.84 3.67 15.99
C THR A 319 -28.73 2.84 16.64
N THR A 320 -27.90 2.19 15.84
CA THR A 320 -26.74 1.40 16.32
C THR A 320 -25.75 2.28 17.07
N ILE A 321 -25.41 3.45 16.52
CA ILE A 321 -24.53 4.42 17.18
C ILE A 321 -25.13 4.88 18.51
N THR A 322 -26.42 5.22 18.52
CA THR A 322 -27.15 5.66 19.72
C THR A 322 -27.17 4.60 20.81
N ASN A 323 -27.48 3.36 20.43
CA ASN A 323 -27.54 2.23 21.35
C ASN A 323 -26.17 1.91 21.92
N TYR A 324 -25.12 1.96 21.10
CA TYR A 324 -23.76 1.71 21.57
C TYR A 324 -23.34 2.77 22.58
N LEU A 325 -23.50 4.04 22.24
CA LEU A 325 -23.13 5.14 23.11
C LEU A 325 -23.91 5.11 24.44
N SER A 326 -25.22 4.83 24.40
CA SER A 326 -26.05 4.75 25.61
C SER A 326 -25.67 3.62 26.56
N ASN A 327 -25.13 2.51 26.04
CA ASN A 327 -24.75 1.34 26.82
C ASN A 327 -23.25 1.26 27.13
N CYS A 328 -22.44 2.17 26.58
CA CYS A 328 -21.02 2.23 26.85
C CYS A 328 -20.81 2.95 28.19
N GLU A 329 -20.34 2.25 29.21
CA GLU A 329 -19.84 2.88 30.43
C GLU A 329 -18.53 3.59 30.10
N ILE A 330 -18.62 4.87 29.76
CA ILE A 330 -17.46 5.68 29.38
C ILE A 330 -16.91 6.38 30.63
N GLU A 331 -15.74 5.97 31.09
CA GLU A 331 -14.95 6.78 32.00
C GLU A 331 -14.56 8.12 31.34
N GLN A 332 -14.48 9.21 32.10
CA GLN A 332 -14.25 10.55 31.54
C GLN A 332 -12.97 10.66 30.69
N VAL A 333 -11.94 9.85 31.00
CA VAL A 333 -10.68 9.77 30.24
C VAL A 333 -10.88 9.06 28.89
N THR A 334 -11.73 8.03 28.82
CA THR A 334 -12.06 7.35 27.56
C THR A 334 -12.98 8.19 26.68
N ALA A 335 -13.85 9.05 27.25
CA ALA A 335 -14.70 9.97 26.48
C ALA A 335 -13.90 10.88 25.54
N THR A 336 -12.81 11.48 26.02
CA THR A 336 -11.97 12.36 25.20
C THR A 336 -11.30 11.60 24.06
N ASN A 337 -10.83 10.38 24.32
CA ASN A 337 -10.25 9.51 23.28
C ASN A 337 -11.30 9.10 22.24
N HIS A 338 -12.51 8.77 22.69
CA HIS A 338 -13.63 8.40 21.85
C HIS A 338 -14.08 9.55 20.93
N ILE A 339 -14.21 10.76 21.48
CA ILE A 339 -14.51 11.97 20.72
C ILE A 339 -13.40 12.27 19.73
N THR A 340 -12.14 12.16 20.17
CA THR A 340 -10.98 12.34 19.30
C THR A 340 -11.01 11.37 18.13
N GLN A 341 -11.27 10.09 18.37
CA GLN A 341 -11.38 9.07 17.33
C GLN A 341 -12.54 9.34 16.38
N TYR A 342 -13.71 9.75 16.91
CA TYR A 342 -14.86 10.14 16.10
C TYR A 342 -14.53 11.30 15.18
N ILE A 343 -13.97 12.37 15.72
CA ILE A 343 -13.55 13.56 14.96
C ILE A 343 -12.50 13.17 13.93
N THR A 344 -11.51 12.35 14.31
CA THR A 344 -10.51 11.84 13.36
C THR A 344 -11.17 11.10 12.20
N TYR A 345 -12.18 10.27 12.49
CA TYR A 345 -12.93 9.55 11.47
C TYR A 345 -13.71 10.50 10.56
N LEU A 346 -14.40 11.51 11.13
CA LEU A 346 -15.14 12.51 10.37
C LEU A 346 -14.25 13.35 9.44
N PHE A 347 -13.04 13.69 9.90
CA PHE A 347 -12.09 14.51 9.15
C PHE A 347 -11.08 13.68 8.34
N LYS A 348 -11.20 12.35 8.33
CA LYS A 348 -10.35 11.50 7.50
C LYS A 348 -10.68 11.82 6.03
N PRO A 349 -9.71 12.26 5.21
CA PRO A 349 -9.97 12.49 3.80
C PRO A 349 -10.40 11.17 3.17
N SER A 350 -11.69 11.05 2.83
CA SER A 350 -12.18 9.88 2.12
C SER A 350 -11.48 9.84 0.76
N PRO A 351 -10.83 8.73 0.38
CA PRO A 351 -10.22 8.60 -0.94
C PRO A 351 -11.26 8.62 -2.07
N SER A 352 -12.56 8.46 -1.74
CA SER A 352 -13.67 8.65 -2.68
C SER A 352 -14.47 9.90 -2.31
N SER A 353 -14.55 10.85 -3.23
CA SER A 353 -15.26 12.13 -3.08
C SER A 353 -16.78 12.02 -2.99
N SER A 354 -17.33 10.81 -2.93
CA SER A 354 -18.77 10.54 -3.05
C SER A 354 -19.46 10.15 -1.74
N SER A 355 -18.74 10.02 -0.62
CA SER A 355 -19.41 9.71 0.64
C SER A 355 -20.16 10.92 1.18
N PRO A 356 -21.46 10.79 1.52
CA PRO A 356 -22.18 11.87 2.17
C PRO A 356 -21.48 12.20 3.48
N SER A 357 -21.23 13.50 3.69
CA SER A 357 -20.84 14.00 5.00
C SER A 357 -21.84 13.49 6.06
N PRO A 358 -21.39 13.12 7.27
CA PRO A 358 -22.29 12.74 8.36
C PRO A 358 -23.45 13.77 8.49
N SER A 359 -24.69 13.29 8.63
CA SER A 359 -25.81 14.21 8.79
C SER A 359 -25.69 15.03 10.07
N PHE A 360 -26.20 16.26 10.08
CA PHE A 360 -26.19 17.12 11.26
C PHE A 360 -26.81 16.44 12.49
N GLN A 361 -27.86 15.64 12.29
CA GLN A 361 -28.51 14.85 13.35
C GLN A 361 -27.56 13.84 13.99
N HIS A 362 -26.73 13.14 13.21
CA HIS A 362 -25.71 12.22 13.73
C HIS A 362 -24.69 12.95 14.59
N ILE A 363 -24.19 14.07 14.07
CA ILE A 363 -23.21 14.89 14.77
C ILE A 363 -23.81 15.42 16.07
N SER A 364 -24.99 16.04 16.01
CA SER A 364 -25.68 16.59 17.18
C SER A 364 -25.96 15.54 18.25
N PHE A 365 -26.37 14.33 17.87
CA PHE A 365 -26.60 13.25 18.82
C PHE A 365 -25.32 12.86 19.58
N ILE A 366 -24.23 12.65 18.85
CA ILE A 366 -22.93 12.27 19.43
C ILE A 366 -22.42 13.40 20.33
N LEU A 367 -22.54 14.64 19.88
CA LEU A 367 -22.17 15.80 20.67
C LEU A 367 -23.02 15.93 21.93
N ASN A 368 -24.33 15.70 21.87
CA ASN A 368 -25.21 15.72 23.05
C ASN A 368 -24.86 14.61 24.04
N HIS A 369 -24.55 13.41 23.54
CA HIS A 369 -24.10 12.29 24.36
C HIS A 369 -22.81 12.65 25.14
N PHE A 370 -21.86 13.31 24.47
CA PHE A 370 -20.62 13.74 25.11
C PHE A 370 -20.73 15.07 25.88
N ALA A 371 -21.70 15.92 25.53
CA ALA A 371 -21.98 17.19 26.21
C ALA A 371 -22.49 16.96 27.63
N ILE A 372 -23.11 15.82 27.94
CA ILE A 372 -23.48 15.44 29.31
C ILE A 372 -22.25 15.45 30.24
N PHE A 373 -21.07 15.09 29.71
CA PHE A 373 -19.82 15.10 30.48
C PHE A 373 -19.15 16.49 30.56
N ASN A 374 -19.68 17.50 29.84
CA ASN A 374 -19.09 18.83 29.75
C ASN A 374 -20.12 19.95 29.45
N GLN A 375 -21.29 19.92 30.13
CA GLN A 375 -22.47 20.74 29.80
C GLN A 375 -22.17 22.25 29.72
N ASN A 376 -21.29 22.75 30.60
CA ASN A 376 -20.90 24.15 30.62
C ASN A 376 -20.09 24.58 29.38
N GLU A 377 -19.23 23.71 28.85
CA GLU A 377 -18.45 24.01 27.65
C GLU A 377 -19.31 23.82 26.40
N SER A 378 -20.20 22.84 26.37
CA SER A 378 -21.12 22.62 25.24
C SER A 378 -22.03 23.83 24.99
N ASN A 379 -22.57 24.45 26.04
CA ASN A 379 -23.41 25.64 25.90
C ASN A 379 -22.63 26.82 25.33
N LYS A 380 -21.38 27.03 25.77
CA LYS A 380 -20.49 28.07 25.22
C LYS A 380 -20.15 27.81 23.75
N VAL A 381 -19.88 26.56 23.38
CA VAL A 381 -19.61 26.16 21.98
C VAL A 381 -20.84 26.42 21.10
N SER A 382 -22.03 26.05 21.57
CA SER A 382 -23.29 26.31 20.88
C SER A 382 -23.55 27.81 20.66
N GLU A 383 -23.39 28.62 21.71
CA GLU A 383 -23.49 30.09 21.64
C GLU A 383 -22.52 30.69 20.62
N ARG A 384 -21.24 30.27 20.63
CA ARG A 384 -20.25 30.73 19.64
C ARG A 384 -20.62 30.31 18.22
N MET A 385 -21.06 29.08 18.02
CA MET A 385 -21.41 28.58 16.69
C MET A 385 -22.61 29.32 16.07
N LYS A 386 -23.60 29.70 16.88
CA LYS A 386 -24.71 30.56 16.45
C LYS A 386 -24.25 31.94 15.96
N GLN A 387 -23.11 32.43 16.45
CA GLN A 387 -22.53 33.70 16.00
C GLN A 387 -21.72 33.54 14.71
N LEU A 388 -21.27 32.32 14.39
CA LEU A 388 -20.42 32.02 13.23
C LEU A 388 -21.21 31.53 12.01
N VAL A 389 -22.33 30.83 12.18
CA VAL A 389 -23.09 30.18 11.10
C VAL A 389 -24.49 30.77 10.98
N SER A 390 -25.05 30.91 9.77
CA SER A 390 -26.43 31.38 9.63
C SER A 390 -27.46 30.31 10.02
N PRO A 391 -28.68 30.69 10.45
CA PRO A 391 -29.75 29.74 10.76
C PRO A 391 -30.16 28.83 9.58
N LYS A 392 -30.01 29.31 8.33
CA LYS A 392 -30.32 28.52 7.12
C LYS A 392 -29.23 27.46 6.84
N GLU A 393 -28.00 27.70 7.29
CA GLU A 393 -26.82 26.84 7.08
C GLU A 393 -26.61 25.79 8.20
N GLU A 394 -27.29 25.95 9.35
CA GLU A 394 -27.35 24.94 10.42
C GLU A 394 -27.69 23.54 9.89
N ALA A 395 -28.44 23.46 8.78
CA ALA A 395 -28.90 22.21 8.19
C ALA A 395 -27.84 21.39 7.42
N LYS A 396 -26.72 21.97 6.93
CA LYS A 396 -25.80 21.25 6.02
C LYS A 396 -24.30 21.30 6.38
N GLY A 397 -23.81 22.29 7.13
CA GLY A 397 -22.37 22.43 7.44
C GLY A 397 -22.02 22.62 8.92
N ALA A 398 -22.98 23.04 9.74
CA ALA A 398 -22.76 23.40 11.14
C ALA A 398 -22.28 22.24 12.03
N GLY A 399 -22.58 20.99 11.65
CA GLY A 399 -22.20 19.83 12.45
C GLY A 399 -20.68 19.67 12.55
N LEU A 400 -19.98 19.69 11.41
CA LEU A 400 -18.53 19.51 11.37
C LEU A 400 -17.81 20.70 12.03
N LEU A 401 -18.31 21.92 11.81
CA LEU A 401 -17.82 23.12 12.49
C LEU A 401 -17.97 22.99 14.01
N TYR A 402 -19.14 22.57 14.49
CA TYR A 402 -19.39 22.32 15.91
C TYR A 402 -18.48 21.23 16.48
N CYS A 403 -18.31 20.11 15.77
CA CYS A 403 -17.38 19.04 16.16
C CYS A 403 -15.95 19.54 16.30
N ALA A 404 -15.50 20.37 15.36
CA ALA A 404 -14.17 20.96 15.40
C ALA A 404 -13.99 21.90 16.60
N GLU A 405 -14.95 22.77 16.90
CA GLU A 405 -14.84 23.67 18.08
C GLU A 405 -14.98 22.91 19.41
N LEU A 406 -15.83 21.89 19.47
CA LEU A 406 -15.89 21.03 20.65
C LEU A 406 -14.54 20.36 20.86
N TYR A 407 -13.90 19.86 19.80
CA TYR A 407 -12.56 19.29 19.88
C TYR A 407 -11.54 20.27 20.47
N LEU A 408 -11.45 21.46 19.86
CA LEU A 408 -10.50 22.50 20.24
C LEU A 408 -10.72 22.92 21.69
N THR A 409 -11.98 22.99 22.12
CA THR A 409 -12.35 23.30 23.50
C THR A 409 -11.95 22.18 24.46
N MET A 410 -12.23 20.92 24.12
CA MET A 410 -11.93 19.76 24.96
C MET A 410 -10.45 19.54 25.19
N ILE A 411 -9.64 19.70 24.14
CA ILE A 411 -8.19 19.54 24.28
C ILE A 411 -7.52 20.74 24.95
N LYS A 412 -8.27 21.79 25.32
CA LYS A 412 -7.75 23.10 25.75
C LYS A 412 -6.70 23.59 24.75
N HIS A 413 -7.11 23.75 23.49
CA HIS A 413 -6.25 24.28 22.45
C HIS A 413 -5.90 25.73 22.81
N ASP A 414 -4.65 25.98 23.15
CA ASP A 414 -4.13 27.29 23.54
C ASP A 414 -3.09 27.79 22.54
N GLN A 415 -2.61 29.03 22.77
CA GLN A 415 -1.56 29.67 21.98
C GLN A 415 -0.32 28.76 21.85
N HIS A 416 0.08 28.08 22.93
CA HIS A 416 1.27 27.24 22.92
C HIS A 416 1.11 26.01 22.03
N LYS A 417 -0.06 25.35 22.05
CA LYS A 417 -0.36 24.22 21.15
C LYS A 417 -0.44 24.64 19.69
N ARG A 418 -1.00 25.82 19.41
CA ARG A 418 -0.94 26.42 18.07
C ARG A 418 0.50 26.62 17.63
N GLU A 419 1.34 27.25 18.46
CA GLU A 419 2.75 27.48 18.15
C GLU A 419 3.49 26.16 17.92
N LEU A 420 3.23 25.14 18.74
CA LEU A 420 3.75 23.79 18.54
C LEU A 420 3.26 23.16 17.23
N MET A 421 2.00 23.39 16.83
CA MET A 421 1.49 22.92 15.54
C MET A 421 2.18 23.61 14.36
N ASP A 422 2.30 24.93 14.42
CA ASP A 422 2.99 25.73 13.40
C ASP A 422 4.46 25.30 13.29
N GLN A 423 5.12 25.03 14.43
CA GLN A 423 6.51 24.54 14.48
C GLN A 423 6.65 23.06 14.06
N SER A 424 5.68 22.20 14.38
CA SER A 424 5.75 20.74 14.12
C SER A 424 5.46 20.37 12.67
N GLN A 425 4.91 21.27 11.86
CA GLN A 425 4.89 21.09 10.39
C GLN A 425 6.30 20.87 9.81
N HIS A 426 7.35 21.19 10.56
CA HIS A 426 8.74 21.24 10.10
C HIS A 426 9.61 20.09 10.61
N THR A 427 9.21 19.41 11.68
CA THR A 427 10.02 18.32 12.24
C THR A 427 9.42 16.96 11.87
N THR A 428 10.23 16.13 11.21
CA THR A 428 9.88 14.73 10.91
C THR A 428 9.51 13.96 12.18
N THR A 429 10.05 14.36 13.33
CA THR A 429 9.80 13.75 14.65
C THR A 429 8.44 14.06 15.25
N MET A 430 7.85 15.24 15.02
CA MET A 430 6.48 15.55 15.50
C MET A 430 5.40 15.17 14.49
N ARG A 431 5.79 14.92 13.23
CA ARG A 431 4.87 14.43 12.19
C ARG A 431 4.17 13.13 12.63
N ASP A 432 4.70 12.38 13.59
CA ASP A 432 4.09 11.14 14.07
C ASP A 432 3.12 11.32 15.24
N SER A 433 3.01 12.53 15.81
CA SER A 433 2.00 12.79 16.84
C SER A 433 0.59 12.73 16.22
N LYS A 434 -0.18 11.72 16.64
CA LYS A 434 -1.58 11.52 16.22
C LYS A 434 -2.43 12.77 16.45
N GLN A 435 -2.20 13.50 17.53
CA GLN A 435 -2.94 14.73 17.88
C GLN A 435 -2.66 15.87 16.90
N VAL A 436 -1.41 16.07 16.49
CA VAL A 436 -1.03 17.11 15.52
C VAL A 436 -1.66 16.82 14.16
N LYS A 437 -1.67 15.56 13.71
CA LYS A 437 -2.34 15.16 12.46
C LYS A 437 -3.85 15.47 12.48
N ILE A 438 -4.51 15.22 13.61
CA ILE A 438 -5.94 15.48 13.77
C ILE A 438 -6.21 16.98 13.73
N LEU A 439 -5.46 17.77 14.50
CA LEU A 439 -5.61 19.22 14.52
C LEU A 439 -5.36 19.85 13.16
N PHE A 440 -4.34 19.36 12.44
CA PHE A 440 -4.08 19.78 11.08
C PHE A 440 -5.26 19.47 10.15
N SER A 441 -5.84 18.27 10.25
CA SER A 441 -7.01 17.87 9.44
C SER A 441 -8.24 18.73 9.76
N ILE A 442 -8.44 19.07 11.03
CA ILE A 442 -9.49 20.01 11.48
C ILE A 442 -9.27 21.39 10.85
N CYS A 443 -8.05 21.93 10.89
CA CYS A 443 -7.73 23.24 10.30
C CYS A 443 -7.93 23.23 8.78
N GLN A 444 -7.53 22.14 8.10
CA GLN A 444 -7.75 21.94 6.66
C GLN A 444 -9.21 21.96 6.25
N TYR A 445 -10.11 21.56 7.14
CA TYR A 445 -11.55 21.67 6.92
C TYR A 445 -12.11 23.03 7.33
N LEU A 446 -11.77 23.51 8.54
CA LEU A 446 -12.32 24.72 9.15
C LEU A 446 -12.08 25.96 8.28
N VAL A 447 -10.85 26.15 7.80
CA VAL A 447 -10.48 27.38 7.07
C VAL A 447 -11.27 27.49 5.77
N PRO A 448 -11.26 26.51 4.84
CA PRO A 448 -12.03 26.61 3.60
C PRO A 448 -13.55 26.66 3.82
N ALA A 449 -14.07 26.01 4.87
CA ALA A 449 -15.51 26.02 5.17
C ALA A 449 -15.99 27.42 5.56
N LEU A 450 -15.26 28.10 6.45
CA LEU A 450 -15.61 29.46 6.90
C LEU A 450 -15.29 30.54 5.85
N ASP A 451 -14.39 30.23 4.91
CA ASP A 451 -13.98 31.10 3.81
C ASP A 451 -15.03 31.21 2.70
N LYS A 452 -15.52 30.07 2.18
CA LYS A 452 -16.49 30.02 1.06
C LYS A 452 -17.76 30.81 1.32
N GLU A 453 -18.19 30.86 2.56
CA GLU A 453 -19.41 31.56 2.96
C GLU A 453 -19.25 33.10 2.89
N GLY A 454 -18.04 33.62 2.67
CA GLY A 454 -17.78 35.05 2.47
C GLY A 454 -18.21 35.60 1.10
N GLU A 455 -18.33 34.75 0.07
CA GLU A 455 -18.39 35.20 -1.33
C GLU A 455 -19.82 35.46 -1.90
N GLU A 456 -20.90 34.93 -1.32
CA GLU A 456 -22.28 35.08 -1.87
C GLU A 456 -23.05 36.34 -1.38
N GLU A 457 -23.70 37.09 -2.27
CA GLU A 457 -24.17 38.50 -2.08
C GLU A 457 -25.28 38.78 -1.02
N GLU A 458 -25.24 40.02 -0.48
CA GLU A 458 -26.35 40.89 0.03
C GLU A 458 -27.29 40.46 1.18
N GLU A 459 -26.85 39.70 2.20
CA GLU A 459 -27.60 39.63 3.48
C GLU A 459 -27.08 40.64 4.53
N GLU A 460 -27.99 41.41 5.14
CA GLU A 460 -27.71 42.34 6.23
C GLU A 460 -27.07 41.60 7.42
N GLY A 461 -25.92 42.10 7.90
CA GLY A 461 -25.14 41.45 8.98
C GLY A 461 -24.08 40.45 8.51
N LYS A 462 -23.95 40.17 7.21
CA LYS A 462 -22.93 39.24 6.68
C LYS A 462 -21.49 39.71 6.96
N ALA A 463 -21.20 41.00 6.77
CA ALA A 463 -19.87 41.56 7.00
C ALA A 463 -19.42 41.43 8.46
N GLU A 464 -20.35 41.63 9.41
CA GLU A 464 -20.09 41.44 10.84
C GLU A 464 -19.81 39.96 11.14
N ARG A 465 -20.62 39.04 10.58
CA ARG A 465 -20.42 37.60 10.74
C ARG A 465 -19.08 37.14 10.16
N TYR A 466 -18.73 37.61 8.97
CA TYR A 466 -17.44 37.31 8.33
C TYR A 466 -16.26 37.81 9.16
N THR A 467 -16.37 39.02 9.72
CA THR A 467 -15.38 39.57 10.65
C THR A 467 -15.22 38.68 11.89
N LYS A 468 -16.33 38.24 12.50
CA LYS A 468 -16.30 37.30 13.64
C LYS A 468 -15.65 35.96 13.28
N ARG A 469 -15.84 35.45 12.06
CA ARG A 469 -15.15 34.23 11.57
C ARG A 469 -13.65 34.45 11.44
N CYS A 470 -13.24 35.59 10.90
CA CYS A 470 -11.82 35.94 10.80
C CYS A 470 -11.19 36.03 12.20
N GLU A 471 -11.86 36.68 13.15
CA GLU A 471 -11.43 36.76 14.56
C GLU A 471 -11.30 35.36 15.18
N TYR A 472 -12.30 34.50 14.97
CA TYR A 472 -12.29 33.12 15.44
C TYR A 472 -11.13 32.31 14.85
N LEU A 473 -10.89 32.39 13.54
CA LEU A 473 -9.78 31.67 12.90
C LEU A 473 -8.41 32.18 13.38
N LEU A 474 -8.25 33.48 13.59
CA LEU A 474 -7.02 34.04 14.18
C LEU A 474 -6.79 33.53 15.60
N ASP A 475 -7.85 33.50 16.43
CA ASP A 475 -7.77 33.05 17.83
C ASP A 475 -7.60 31.53 17.97
N ARG A 476 -8.15 30.73 17.05
CA ARG A 476 -8.10 29.26 17.15
C ARG A 476 -7.02 28.60 16.31
N VAL A 477 -6.87 29.04 15.07
CA VAL A 477 -6.09 28.35 14.03
C VAL A 477 -4.78 29.07 13.78
N GLY A 478 -4.80 30.41 13.81
CA GLY A 478 -3.63 31.25 13.58
C GLY A 478 -3.46 31.66 12.13
N PHE A 479 -2.78 32.78 11.93
CA PHE A 479 -2.65 33.42 10.63
C PHE A 479 -1.87 32.58 9.62
N GLY A 480 -0.93 31.74 10.07
CA GLY A 480 -0.13 30.89 9.18
C GLY A 480 -0.98 29.85 8.44
N PHE A 481 -1.93 29.24 9.14
CA PHE A 481 -2.88 28.32 8.53
C PHE A 481 -3.88 29.03 7.63
N ILE A 482 -4.30 30.25 7.99
CA ILE A 482 -5.15 31.10 7.14
C ILE A 482 -4.41 31.42 5.83
N CYS A 483 -3.13 31.79 5.87
CA CYS A 483 -2.30 32.00 4.67
C CYS A 483 -2.21 30.74 3.81
N LYS A 484 -2.07 29.56 4.45
CA LYS A 484 -1.89 28.29 3.74
C LYS A 484 -3.16 27.77 3.06
N LEU A 485 -4.33 28.00 3.66
CA LEU A 485 -5.59 27.31 3.29
C LEU A 485 -6.72 28.24 2.86
N GLY A 486 -6.66 29.52 3.24
CA GLY A 486 -7.70 30.51 2.98
C GLY A 486 -7.59 31.18 1.62
N SER A 487 -8.68 31.83 1.20
CA SER A 487 -8.71 32.74 0.06
C SER A 487 -7.99 34.05 0.34
N LEU A 488 -7.76 34.82 -0.70
CA LEU A 488 -7.19 36.16 -0.60
C LEU A 488 -8.06 37.12 0.23
N SER A 489 -9.40 37.02 0.14
CA SER A 489 -10.30 37.88 0.90
C SER A 489 -10.17 37.61 2.41
N LEU A 490 -10.13 36.34 2.80
CA LEU A 490 -9.95 35.91 4.19
C LEU A 490 -8.59 36.37 4.73
N VAL A 491 -7.51 36.17 3.97
CA VAL A 491 -6.17 36.58 4.37
C VAL A 491 -6.10 38.10 4.57
N LYS A 492 -6.69 38.89 3.66
CA LYS A 492 -6.76 40.36 3.78
C LYS A 492 -7.55 40.82 5.02
N SER A 493 -8.75 40.26 5.22
CA SER A 493 -9.59 40.61 6.37
C SER A 493 -8.95 40.22 7.70
N SER A 494 -8.33 39.04 7.78
CA SER A 494 -7.57 38.60 8.95
C SER A 494 -6.36 39.49 9.22
N LEU A 495 -5.63 39.93 8.19
CA LEU A 495 -4.51 40.87 8.37
C LEU A 495 -4.99 42.22 8.90
N SER A 496 -6.08 42.76 8.36
CA SER A 496 -6.68 44.00 8.84
C SER A 496 -7.07 43.91 10.32
N LEU A 497 -7.56 42.75 10.76
CA LEU A 497 -7.86 42.51 12.17
C LEU A 497 -6.60 42.48 13.04
N LEU A 498 -5.52 41.83 12.59
CA LEU A 498 -4.23 41.80 13.28
C LEU A 498 -3.61 43.20 13.45
N GLN A 499 -3.87 44.12 12.52
CA GLN A 499 -3.43 45.52 12.65
C GLN A 499 -4.21 46.28 13.72
N SER A 500 -5.46 45.88 13.97
CA SER A 500 -6.36 46.58 14.90
C SER A 500 -6.45 45.95 16.29
N ARG A 501 -6.07 44.68 16.46
CA ARG A 501 -6.22 43.89 17.69
C ARG A 501 -5.07 42.90 17.87
N SER A 502 -4.80 42.53 19.13
CA SER A 502 -3.78 41.53 19.47
C SER A 502 -4.38 40.12 19.53
N PHE A 503 -3.72 39.16 18.88
CA PHE A 503 -4.08 37.73 18.87
C PHE A 503 -2.90 36.85 19.33
N GLY A 504 -2.00 37.40 20.15
CA GLY A 504 -0.73 36.74 20.49
C GLY A 504 0.24 36.71 19.32
N ASN A 505 1.23 35.81 19.39
CA ASN A 505 2.19 35.63 18.31
C ASN A 505 1.54 34.87 17.14
N GLN A 506 1.71 35.41 15.95
CA GLN A 506 1.11 34.96 14.71
C GLN A 506 2.21 34.87 13.65
N TYR A 507 2.07 33.93 12.72
CA TYR A 507 3.07 33.72 11.68
C TYR A 507 2.47 33.95 10.31
N ILE A 508 3.18 34.67 9.46
CA ILE A 508 2.89 34.73 8.03
C ILE A 508 3.73 33.66 7.31
N ASN A 509 3.17 33.01 6.28
CA ASN A 509 3.91 32.04 5.47
C ASN A 509 3.46 32.09 4.00
N LEU A 510 4.21 31.36 3.16
CA LEU A 510 4.02 31.31 1.70
C LEU A 510 3.59 29.92 1.23
N LEU A 511 2.95 29.13 2.11
CA LEU A 511 2.61 27.72 1.85
C LEU A 511 1.31 27.52 1.06
N SER A 512 0.64 28.61 0.67
CA SER A 512 -0.59 28.55 -0.11
C SER A 512 -0.36 27.87 -1.46
N ASN A 513 -1.37 27.17 -1.95
CA ASN A 513 -1.40 26.69 -3.33
C ASN A 513 -1.97 27.72 -4.32
N ARG A 514 -2.39 28.91 -3.84
CA ARG A 514 -2.98 29.99 -4.62
C ARG A 514 -1.97 31.12 -4.81
N LEU A 515 -1.64 31.43 -6.06
CA LEU A 515 -0.63 32.45 -6.38
C LEU A 515 -1.00 33.80 -5.76
N GLU A 516 -2.24 34.23 -5.87
CA GLU A 516 -2.70 35.53 -5.37
C GLU A 516 -2.55 35.71 -3.85
N VAL A 517 -2.62 34.62 -3.09
CA VAL A 517 -2.38 34.62 -1.63
C VAL A 517 -0.88 34.70 -1.35
N VAL A 518 -0.06 33.94 -2.08
CA VAL A 518 1.40 34.01 -1.98
C VAL A 518 1.89 35.41 -2.33
N GLU A 519 1.32 36.03 -3.37
CA GLU A 519 1.63 37.38 -3.80
C GLU A 519 1.40 38.39 -2.68
N PHE A 520 0.17 38.42 -2.17
CA PHE A 520 -0.21 39.30 -1.07
C PHE A 520 0.64 39.09 0.19
N CYS A 521 0.87 37.84 0.61
CA CYS A 521 1.70 37.56 1.78
C CYS A 521 3.16 37.99 1.55
N GLY A 522 3.68 37.76 0.34
CA GLY A 522 5.00 38.22 -0.08
C GLY A 522 5.14 39.73 0.02
N ASP A 523 4.16 40.50 -0.46
CA ASP A 523 4.15 41.96 -0.37
C ASP A 523 4.17 42.44 1.09
N VAL A 524 3.41 41.79 1.97
CA VAL A 524 3.39 42.11 3.41
C VAL A 524 4.77 41.87 4.04
N ILE A 525 5.43 40.76 3.70
CA ILE A 525 6.78 40.42 4.15
C ILE A 525 7.79 41.47 3.65
N CYS A 526 7.77 41.78 2.36
CA CYS A 526 8.74 42.67 1.70
C CYS A 526 8.60 44.12 2.18
N ASN A 527 7.37 44.59 2.41
CA ASN A 527 7.12 45.95 2.85
C ASN A 527 7.42 46.18 4.34
N HIS A 528 7.91 45.16 5.06
CA HIS A 528 8.29 45.24 6.48
C HIS A 528 7.23 45.92 7.34
N GLN A 529 5.95 45.65 7.07
CA GLN A 529 4.87 46.17 7.92
C GLN A 529 5.06 45.56 9.31
N LYS A 530 5.62 46.34 10.24
CA LYS A 530 5.81 45.93 11.63
C LYS A 530 4.45 45.87 12.31
N ILE A 531 3.73 44.79 12.07
CA ILE A 531 2.50 44.44 12.77
C ILE A 531 2.94 43.74 14.05
N ALA A 532 2.55 44.30 15.20
CA ALA A 532 2.95 43.75 16.50
C ALA A 532 2.45 42.31 16.64
N GLY A 533 3.36 41.38 16.95
CA GLY A 533 3.05 39.96 17.10
C GLY A 533 2.95 39.18 15.79
N LEU A 534 3.19 39.77 14.61
CA LEU A 534 3.28 39.04 13.34
C LEU A 534 4.74 38.81 12.94
N GLU A 535 5.13 37.55 12.80
CA GLU A 535 6.50 37.14 12.46
C GLU A 535 6.55 36.31 11.18
N PHE A 536 7.64 36.45 10.42
CA PHE A 536 7.96 35.58 9.28
C PHE A 536 9.18 34.73 9.61
N ASP A 537 9.01 33.40 9.66
CA ASP A 537 10.14 32.47 9.79
C ASP A 537 10.64 32.07 8.39
N ILE A 538 11.94 32.28 8.17
CA ILE A 538 12.65 31.92 6.93
C ILE A 538 12.45 30.45 6.54
N LYS A 539 12.23 29.55 7.50
CA LYS A 539 11.98 28.12 7.23
C LYS A 539 10.74 27.91 6.36
N TYR A 540 9.72 28.77 6.48
CA TYR A 540 8.52 28.70 5.65
C TYR A 540 8.81 28.99 4.18
N LEU A 541 9.82 29.79 3.87
CA LEU A 541 10.23 30.09 2.49
C LEU A 541 10.75 28.83 1.79
N LEU A 542 11.67 28.11 2.45
CA LEU A 542 12.25 26.87 1.92
C LEU A 542 11.19 25.79 1.75
N GLN A 543 10.27 25.69 2.70
CA GLN A 543 9.16 24.75 2.62
C GLN A 543 8.19 25.13 1.49
N ALA A 544 7.90 26.42 1.30
CA ALA A 544 7.06 26.90 0.21
C ALA A 544 7.68 26.55 -1.15
N LEU A 545 8.98 26.78 -1.33
CA LEU A 545 9.70 26.40 -2.55
C LEU A 545 9.66 24.88 -2.79
N SER A 546 9.93 24.08 -1.76
CA SER A 546 9.89 22.61 -1.85
C SER A 546 8.48 22.09 -2.18
N LEU A 547 7.45 22.66 -1.55
CA LEU A 547 6.05 22.29 -1.77
C LEU A 547 5.58 22.69 -3.16
N ALA A 548 5.89 23.91 -3.61
CA ALA A 548 5.57 24.39 -4.96
C ALA A 548 6.29 23.54 -6.03
N TYR A 549 7.56 23.18 -5.79
CA TYR A 549 8.32 22.27 -6.65
C TYR A 549 7.68 20.88 -6.74
N SER A 550 7.27 20.29 -5.61
CA SER A 550 6.60 18.98 -5.59
C SER A 550 5.24 18.95 -6.32
N ARG A 551 4.66 20.14 -6.56
CA ARG A 551 3.37 20.33 -7.23
C ARG A 551 3.51 20.90 -8.65
N ASP A 552 4.74 21.12 -9.12
CA ASP A 552 5.05 21.74 -10.41
C ASP A 552 4.46 23.17 -10.59
N GLN A 553 4.36 23.94 -9.50
CA GLN A 553 3.80 25.30 -9.48
C GLN A 553 4.87 26.37 -9.73
N TRP A 554 5.31 26.52 -10.99
CA TRP A 554 6.41 27.42 -11.38
C TRP A 554 6.11 28.91 -11.23
N ASP A 555 4.84 29.30 -11.32
CA ASP A 555 4.37 30.65 -11.04
C ASP A 555 4.66 31.08 -9.60
N ILE A 556 4.33 30.21 -8.63
CA ILE A 556 4.61 30.42 -7.21
C ILE A 556 6.12 30.42 -6.95
N ILE A 557 6.86 29.44 -7.51
CA ILE A 557 8.33 29.39 -7.38
C ILE A 557 8.94 30.70 -7.89
N ARG A 558 8.54 31.13 -9.09
CA ARG A 558 9.05 32.34 -9.72
C ARG A 558 8.75 33.56 -8.87
N TYR A 559 7.53 33.72 -8.38
CA TYR A 559 7.17 34.85 -7.51
C TYR A 559 8.03 34.86 -6.22
N ILE A 560 8.13 33.73 -5.52
CA ILE A 560 8.90 33.63 -4.28
C ILE A 560 10.38 33.99 -4.54
N VAL A 561 10.97 33.47 -5.62
CA VAL A 561 12.37 33.69 -5.95
C VAL A 561 12.64 35.10 -6.45
N VAL A 562 11.79 35.64 -7.32
CA VAL A 562 12.04 36.93 -7.99
C VAL A 562 11.63 38.11 -7.11
N MET A 563 10.56 37.98 -6.33
CA MET A 563 9.97 39.09 -5.57
C MET A 563 10.31 39.03 -4.08
N VAL A 564 10.12 37.87 -3.44
CA VAL A 564 10.25 37.77 -1.98
C VAL A 564 11.70 37.63 -1.55
N LEU A 565 12.42 36.67 -2.14
CA LEU A 565 13.77 36.30 -1.75
C LEU A 565 14.77 37.49 -1.76
N PRO A 566 14.75 38.42 -2.74
CA PRO A 566 15.64 39.58 -2.74
C PRO A 566 15.37 40.59 -1.63
N CYS A 567 14.15 40.60 -1.07
CA CYS A 567 13.75 41.52 -0.01
C CYS A 567 14.19 41.06 1.39
N LEU A 568 14.68 39.83 1.52
CA LEU A 568 15.11 39.26 2.80
C LEU A 568 16.54 39.65 3.14
N ASP A 569 16.79 39.91 4.43
CA ASP A 569 18.10 40.29 4.94
C ASP A 569 19.12 39.17 4.74
N LYS A 570 19.98 39.30 3.72
CA LYS A 570 21.02 38.32 3.37
C LYS A 570 21.91 37.94 4.55
N SER A 571 22.11 38.85 5.51
CA SER A 571 22.99 38.59 6.67
C SER A 571 22.39 37.63 7.70
N LYS A 572 21.07 37.46 7.71
CA LYS A 572 20.33 36.59 8.66
C LYS A 572 19.83 35.30 8.03
N THR A 573 20.04 35.15 6.73
CA THR A 573 19.25 34.26 5.89
C THR A 573 20.14 33.20 5.25
N PHE A 574 20.37 32.10 5.98
CA PHE A 574 20.98 30.89 5.40
C PHE A 574 19.89 30.09 4.69
N ILE A 575 19.69 30.36 3.40
CA ILE A 575 18.75 29.63 2.55
C ILE A 575 19.53 28.56 1.80
N TYR A 576 19.28 27.30 2.12
CA TYR A 576 19.79 26.18 1.34
C TYR A 576 18.77 25.79 0.26
N VAL A 577 19.03 26.20 -0.97
CA VAL A 577 18.23 25.81 -2.13
C VAL A 577 18.76 24.48 -2.67
N THR A 578 17.87 23.51 -2.92
CA THR A 578 18.29 22.24 -3.52
C THR A 578 18.79 22.46 -4.95
N PRO A 579 19.98 21.95 -5.34
CA PRO A 579 20.50 22.08 -6.71
C PRO A 579 19.53 21.58 -7.79
N LEU A 580 18.70 20.58 -7.44
CA LEU A 580 17.66 20.04 -8.30
C LEU A 580 16.62 21.09 -8.74
N LEU A 581 16.24 22.02 -7.87
CA LEU A 581 15.28 23.08 -8.21
C LEU A 581 15.86 24.00 -9.29
N VAL A 582 17.13 24.37 -9.15
CA VAL A 582 17.79 25.29 -10.09
C VAL A 582 18.10 24.62 -11.42
N HIS A 583 18.53 23.36 -11.39
CA HIS A 583 18.67 22.55 -12.60
C HIS A 583 17.34 22.43 -13.35
N ARG A 584 16.25 22.13 -12.65
CA ARG A 584 14.93 22.04 -13.28
C ARG A 584 14.46 23.40 -13.83
N ALA A 585 14.72 24.49 -13.12
CA ALA A 585 14.43 25.85 -13.59
C ALA A 585 15.19 26.17 -14.90
N SER A 586 16.47 25.78 -14.99
CA SER A 586 17.29 25.90 -16.20
C SER A 586 16.69 25.09 -17.35
N GLN A 587 16.33 23.82 -17.12
CA GLN A 587 15.71 22.97 -18.14
C GLN A 587 14.40 23.55 -18.71
N LEU A 588 13.64 24.25 -17.88
CA LEU A 588 12.36 24.87 -18.27
C LEU A 588 12.52 26.30 -18.82
N GLY A 589 13.74 26.82 -18.91
CA GLY A 589 14.01 28.17 -19.44
C GLY A 589 13.67 29.31 -18.47
N HIS A 590 13.55 29.04 -17.17
CA HIS A 590 13.31 30.05 -16.13
C HIS A 590 14.62 30.74 -15.73
N HIS A 591 15.23 31.48 -16.67
CA HIS A 591 16.55 32.09 -16.49
C HIS A 591 16.63 33.10 -15.34
N ASP A 592 15.54 33.83 -15.08
CA ASP A 592 15.43 34.76 -13.95
C ASP A 592 15.46 34.04 -12.60
N VAL A 593 14.74 32.92 -12.49
CA VAL A 593 14.76 32.04 -11.31
C VAL A 593 16.16 31.47 -11.09
N VAL A 594 16.80 30.98 -12.16
CA VAL A 594 18.17 30.43 -12.11
C VAL A 594 19.17 31.48 -11.62
N GLN A 595 19.14 32.68 -12.20
CA GLN A 595 20.06 33.77 -11.87
C GLN A 595 19.94 34.24 -10.41
N ILE A 596 18.77 34.14 -9.80
CA ILE A 596 18.60 34.52 -8.39
C ILE A 596 18.97 33.35 -7.48
N LEU A 597 18.42 32.16 -7.75
CA LEU A 597 18.71 30.97 -6.93
C LEU A 597 20.19 30.62 -6.95
N SER A 598 20.92 30.97 -8.02
CA SER A 598 22.35 30.76 -8.12
C SER A 598 23.17 31.45 -7.02
N VAL A 599 22.65 32.54 -6.45
CA VAL A 599 23.33 33.23 -5.34
C VAL A 599 23.17 32.47 -4.03
N TYR A 600 22.13 31.65 -3.91
CA TYR A 600 21.74 30.92 -2.68
C TYR A 600 22.02 29.41 -2.76
N VAL A 601 22.27 28.89 -3.95
CA VAL A 601 22.99 27.64 -4.09
C VAL A 601 24.46 27.98 -3.94
N ASP A 602 25.04 27.59 -2.82
CA ASP A 602 26.48 27.66 -2.67
C ASP A 602 27.09 27.04 -3.98
N ASN A 603 28.12 27.64 -4.62
CA ASN A 603 28.76 27.26 -5.92
C ASN A 603 27.98 27.43 -7.24
N TYR A 604 26.92 28.23 -7.35
CA TYR A 604 26.28 28.36 -8.68
C TYR A 604 26.93 29.39 -9.62
N SER A 605 27.80 30.29 -9.14
CA SER A 605 28.55 31.23 -10.00
C SER A 605 29.42 30.50 -11.04
N ASP A 606 29.90 29.33 -10.67
CA ASP A 606 30.71 28.44 -11.50
C ASP A 606 29.85 27.72 -12.56
N PHE A 607 28.59 27.41 -12.23
CA PHE A 607 27.61 26.81 -13.14
C PHE A 607 27.12 27.79 -14.22
N ILE A 608 26.96 29.09 -13.91
CA ILE A 608 26.50 30.11 -14.87
C ILE A 608 27.56 30.41 -15.95
N ILE A 609 28.84 30.50 -15.57
CA ILE A 609 29.96 30.72 -16.53
C ILE A 609 30.01 29.59 -17.56
N MET A 610 29.61 28.41 -17.14
CA MET A 610 29.69 27.16 -17.85
C MET A 610 28.41 26.87 -18.67
N GLU A 611 27.21 27.24 -18.19
CA GLU A 611 25.98 27.19 -18.99
C GLU A 611 26.00 28.24 -20.12
N ALA A 612 26.58 29.42 -19.89
CA ALA A 612 26.84 30.40 -20.94
C ALA A 612 27.84 29.88 -22.01
N SER A 613 28.84 29.12 -21.57
CA SER A 613 29.81 28.46 -22.46
C SER A 613 29.18 27.30 -23.25
N ASN A 614 28.30 26.52 -22.61
CA ASN A 614 27.55 25.44 -23.25
C ASN A 614 26.46 25.95 -24.21
N GLN A 615 25.81 27.08 -23.93
CA GLN A 615 24.87 27.71 -24.86
C GLN A 615 25.60 28.30 -26.09
N GLN A 616 26.80 28.85 -25.93
CA GLN A 616 27.65 29.24 -27.07
C GLN A 616 28.11 28.02 -27.88
N GLN A 617 28.49 26.92 -27.23
CA GLN A 617 28.84 25.67 -27.93
C GLN A 617 27.63 24.99 -28.58
N GLN A 618 26.44 25.02 -27.97
CA GLN A 618 25.20 24.50 -28.56
C GLN A 618 24.70 25.34 -29.73
N GLN A 619 24.88 26.67 -29.71
CA GLN A 619 24.61 27.52 -30.87
C GLN A 619 25.61 27.27 -32.01
N GLN A 620 26.87 26.93 -31.71
CA GLN A 620 27.87 26.52 -32.70
C GLN A 620 27.63 25.08 -33.22
N GLN A 621 27.14 24.16 -32.39
CA GLN A 621 26.81 22.78 -32.79
C GLN A 621 25.46 22.69 -33.53
N GLN A 622 24.46 23.52 -33.22
CA GLN A 622 23.22 23.61 -34.00
C GLN A 622 23.42 24.18 -35.41
N GLN A 623 24.49 24.94 -35.65
CA GLN A 623 24.88 25.33 -37.00
C GLN A 623 25.68 24.24 -37.75
N GLN A 624 26.09 23.15 -37.10
CA GLN A 624 26.84 22.06 -37.72
C GLN A 624 26.14 20.69 -37.72
N GLN A 625 24.97 20.54 -37.08
CA GLN A 625 24.22 19.27 -37.07
C GLN A 625 22.81 19.41 -37.67
N THR A 626 22.75 19.57 -38.99
CA THR A 626 21.60 19.15 -39.79
C THR A 626 21.90 17.78 -40.42
N SER A 627 21.93 16.72 -39.63
CA SER A 627 21.78 15.34 -40.13
C SER A 627 21.49 14.34 -39.00
N THR A 628 20.20 13.99 -38.88
CA THR A 628 19.64 12.67 -38.52
C THR A 628 20.44 11.71 -37.65
N THR A 629 20.00 11.55 -36.40
CA THR A 629 19.70 10.24 -35.78
C THR A 629 18.72 10.44 -34.63
N GLU A 630 17.59 9.72 -34.65
CA GLU A 630 16.67 9.61 -33.51
C GLU A 630 17.41 8.92 -32.35
N THR A 631 18.05 9.70 -31.49
CA THR A 631 18.55 9.20 -30.21
C THR A 631 17.37 9.08 -29.25
N ASP A 632 17.25 7.92 -28.60
CA ASP A 632 16.32 7.66 -27.51
C ASP A 632 16.31 8.85 -26.52
N PRO A 633 15.16 9.47 -26.23
CA PRO A 633 15.07 10.61 -25.32
C PRO A 633 15.70 10.33 -23.95
N LEU A 634 15.73 9.06 -23.52
CA LEU A 634 16.36 8.66 -22.26
C LEU A 634 17.88 8.86 -22.30
N ILE A 635 18.53 8.52 -23.42
CA ILE A 635 19.98 8.70 -23.61
C ILE A 635 20.33 10.20 -23.64
N LYS A 636 19.46 11.02 -24.23
CA LYS A 636 19.65 12.48 -24.27
C LYS A 636 19.59 13.08 -22.86
N GLU A 637 18.65 12.63 -22.03
CA GLU A 637 18.55 13.07 -20.64
C GLU A 637 19.74 12.60 -19.79
N GLU A 638 20.19 11.35 -19.96
CA GLU A 638 21.38 10.82 -19.27
C GLU A 638 22.65 11.61 -19.62
N ASN A 639 22.86 11.89 -20.91
CA ASN A 639 24.01 12.68 -21.36
C ASN A 639 23.95 14.13 -20.86
N GLN A 640 22.76 14.73 -20.82
CA GLN A 640 22.58 16.06 -20.25
C GLN A 640 22.91 16.08 -18.76
N LEU A 641 22.50 15.06 -18.00
CA LEU A 641 22.81 14.94 -16.58
C LEU A 641 24.32 14.74 -16.35
N ILE A 642 24.98 13.90 -17.14
CA ILE A 642 26.44 13.74 -17.10
C ILE A 642 27.12 15.06 -17.38
N GLU A 643 26.71 15.76 -18.44
CA GLU A 643 27.27 17.06 -18.77
C GLU A 643 27.07 18.04 -17.63
N THR A 644 25.88 18.16 -17.04
CA THR A 644 25.63 19.00 -15.85
C THR A 644 26.59 18.68 -14.69
N VAL A 645 26.84 17.40 -14.43
CA VAL A 645 27.74 16.96 -13.34
C VAL A 645 29.21 17.21 -13.68
N LYS A 646 29.63 17.02 -14.93
CA LYS A 646 31.04 17.21 -15.35
C LYS A 646 31.50 18.61 -15.04
N ASN A 647 30.80 19.51 -15.69
CA ASN A 647 30.72 20.93 -15.52
C ASN A 647 30.77 21.39 -14.05
N PHE A 648 29.90 20.86 -13.17
CA PHE A 648 29.91 21.23 -11.77
C PHE A 648 31.22 20.81 -11.04
N LEU A 649 31.74 19.63 -11.35
CA LEU A 649 32.95 19.09 -10.70
C LEU A 649 34.25 19.67 -11.28
N ASP A 650 34.28 20.01 -12.57
CA ASP A 650 35.45 20.56 -13.26
C ASP A 650 35.75 22.00 -12.84
N VAL A 651 34.74 22.81 -12.50
CA VAL A 651 34.96 24.22 -12.15
C VAL A 651 35.71 24.38 -10.81
N GLU A 652 35.62 23.40 -9.90
CA GLU A 652 36.37 23.41 -8.63
C GLU A 652 37.76 22.72 -8.73
N GLY A 653 38.14 22.17 -9.89
CA GLY A 653 39.34 21.36 -10.10
C GLY A 653 40.70 22.08 -10.04
N GLY A 654 40.72 23.38 -9.74
CA GLY A 654 41.96 24.17 -9.60
C GLY A 654 42.67 24.04 -8.25
N GLY A 655 42.09 23.34 -7.26
CA GLY A 655 42.63 23.23 -5.90
C GLY A 655 42.26 21.93 -5.18
N ILE A 656 42.73 21.79 -3.93
CA ILE A 656 42.40 20.65 -3.05
C ILE A 656 40.87 20.57 -2.93
N PRO A 657 40.25 19.38 -3.12
CA PRO A 657 38.81 19.20 -2.96
C PRO A 657 38.33 19.77 -1.63
N THR A 658 37.42 20.73 -1.69
CA THR A 658 36.73 21.20 -0.49
C THR A 658 35.81 20.07 0.01
N ASP A 659 35.54 19.99 1.33
CA ASP A 659 34.53 19.06 1.92
C ASP A 659 33.20 19.09 1.16
N ARG A 660 32.94 20.22 0.51
CA ARG A 660 31.78 20.50 -0.30
C ARG A 660 31.73 19.74 -1.62
N VAL A 661 32.82 19.69 -2.39
CA VAL A 661 32.87 18.89 -3.63
C VAL A 661 32.57 17.42 -3.30
N ILE A 662 33.14 16.92 -2.20
CA ILE A 662 32.94 15.55 -1.71
C ILE A 662 31.46 15.30 -1.39
N ARG A 663 30.78 16.23 -0.69
CA ARG A 663 29.35 16.11 -0.41
C ARG A 663 28.49 16.14 -1.67
N CYS A 664 28.79 17.04 -2.62
CA CYS A 664 28.08 17.14 -3.89
C CYS A 664 28.25 15.87 -4.74
N TRP A 665 29.48 15.38 -4.86
CA TRP A 665 29.79 14.11 -5.51
C TRP A 665 28.98 12.97 -4.90
N TYR A 666 28.94 12.87 -3.56
CA TYR A 666 28.19 11.84 -2.85
C TYR A 666 26.68 11.93 -3.10
N GLN A 667 26.13 13.15 -3.17
CA GLN A 667 24.73 13.38 -3.47
C GLN A 667 24.38 12.99 -4.92
N TYR A 668 25.21 13.36 -5.90
CA TYR A 668 25.02 12.97 -7.30
C TYR A 668 25.17 11.46 -7.48
N TYR A 669 26.11 10.83 -6.77
CA TYR A 669 26.28 9.39 -6.77
C TYR A 669 25.03 8.67 -6.23
N LYS A 670 24.47 9.15 -5.11
CA LYS A 670 23.19 8.63 -4.57
C LYS A 670 22.02 8.82 -5.53
N ASP A 671 21.91 9.98 -6.17
CA ASP A 671 20.85 10.25 -7.14
C ASP A 671 20.98 9.32 -8.36
N ALA A 672 22.19 9.16 -8.90
CA ALA A 672 22.51 8.26 -10.00
C ALA A 672 22.12 6.80 -9.71
N ILE A 673 22.39 6.32 -8.49
CA ILE A 673 21.95 4.99 -8.02
C ILE A 673 20.43 4.91 -7.97
N SER A 674 19.77 5.90 -7.38
CA SER A 674 18.31 5.91 -7.19
C SER A 674 17.56 5.89 -8.52
N ARG A 675 18.13 6.55 -9.54
CA ARG A 675 17.64 6.59 -10.93
C ARG A 675 18.12 5.41 -11.77
N GLN A 676 19.05 4.59 -11.27
CA GLN A 676 19.66 3.47 -11.97
C GLN A 676 20.39 3.90 -13.27
N CYS A 677 21.03 5.08 -13.24
CA CYS A 677 21.78 5.67 -14.37
C CYS A 677 23.25 5.24 -14.30
N TYR A 678 23.58 4.08 -14.90
CA TYR A 678 24.94 3.55 -14.91
C TYR A 678 25.97 4.50 -15.54
N PRO A 679 25.70 5.15 -16.69
CA PRO A 679 26.66 6.06 -17.31
C PRO A 679 27.13 7.20 -16.37
N LEU A 680 26.23 7.73 -15.54
CA LEU A 680 26.59 8.74 -14.55
C LEU A 680 27.40 8.17 -13.38
N ILE A 681 27.08 6.96 -12.91
CA ILE A 681 27.87 6.26 -11.88
C ILE A 681 29.29 6.02 -12.39
N GLU A 682 29.41 5.51 -13.62
CA GLU A 682 30.69 5.27 -14.28
C GLU A 682 31.49 6.56 -14.39
N TYR A 683 30.86 7.64 -14.87
CA TYR A 683 31.49 8.96 -14.93
C TYR A 683 32.00 9.40 -13.55
N LEU A 684 31.13 9.44 -12.53
CA LEU A 684 31.48 9.89 -11.18
C LEU A 684 32.66 9.12 -10.56
N LEU A 685 32.76 7.80 -10.84
CA LEU A 685 33.84 6.96 -10.33
C LEU A 685 35.15 7.07 -11.13
N THR A 686 35.09 7.60 -12.36
CA THR A 686 36.28 7.85 -13.20
C THR A 686 36.95 9.21 -12.96
N ILE A 687 36.24 10.17 -12.34
CA ILE A 687 36.77 11.50 -12.01
C ILE A 687 37.84 11.40 -10.92
N ASP A 688 38.78 12.36 -10.94
CA ASP A 688 40.07 12.43 -10.23
C ASP A 688 40.15 11.65 -8.89
N PRO A 689 41.21 10.83 -8.69
CA PRO A 689 41.50 10.13 -7.43
C PRO A 689 41.40 10.96 -6.14
N MET A 690 41.54 12.28 -6.21
CA MET A 690 41.44 13.15 -5.04
C MET A 690 40.05 13.17 -4.37
N TYR A 691 38.98 12.77 -5.08
CA TYR A 691 37.62 12.70 -4.52
C TYR A 691 37.27 11.33 -3.90
N ARG A 692 38.23 10.39 -3.84
CA ARG A 692 38.01 9.00 -3.39
C ARG A 692 37.83 8.87 -1.87
N THR A 693 36.73 9.40 -1.35
CA THR A 693 36.05 8.67 -0.27
C THR A 693 35.64 7.31 -0.82
N THR A 694 35.77 6.23 -0.04
CA THR A 694 35.26 4.92 -0.46
C THR A 694 33.80 5.07 -0.88
N PRO A 695 33.45 4.81 -2.16
CA PRO A 695 32.09 5.00 -2.64
C PRO A 695 31.11 4.24 -1.75
N PRO A 696 29.92 4.81 -1.44
CA PRO A 696 28.92 4.06 -0.69
C PRO A 696 28.55 2.79 -1.48
N MET A 697 28.31 1.71 -0.75
CA MET A 697 27.89 0.45 -1.35
C MET A 697 26.56 0.64 -2.09
N ILE A 698 26.48 0.13 -3.32
CA ILE A 698 25.22 0.10 -4.08
C ILE A 698 24.43 -1.13 -3.67
N GLU A 699 23.24 -0.90 -3.09
CA GLU A 699 22.27 -1.95 -2.79
C GLU A 699 21.64 -2.48 -4.09
N LEU A 700 21.89 -3.77 -4.38
CA LEU A 700 21.33 -4.45 -5.55
C LEU A 700 19.84 -4.81 -5.39
N ASP A 701 19.31 -4.71 -4.17
CA ASP A 701 17.95 -5.11 -3.82
C ASP A 701 16.88 -4.37 -4.63
N ARG A 702 16.97 -3.03 -4.71
CA ARG A 702 15.99 -2.22 -5.44
C ARG A 702 16.02 -2.45 -6.96
N PRO A 703 17.18 -2.42 -7.65
CA PRO A 703 17.24 -2.75 -9.07
C PRO A 703 16.72 -4.15 -9.41
N LEU A 704 17.02 -5.16 -8.56
CA LEU A 704 16.52 -6.53 -8.74
C LEU A 704 15.01 -6.60 -8.53
N ALA A 705 14.46 -5.93 -7.51
CA ALA A 705 13.01 -5.85 -7.28
C ALA A 705 12.26 -5.16 -8.42
N MET A 706 12.86 -4.14 -9.03
CA MET A 706 12.31 -3.44 -10.21
C MET A 706 12.58 -4.18 -11.53
N SER A 707 13.21 -5.35 -11.50
CA SER A 707 13.60 -6.14 -12.67
C SER A 707 14.49 -5.38 -13.69
N ASN A 708 15.26 -4.38 -13.26
CA ASN A 708 16.21 -3.68 -14.12
C ASN A 708 17.54 -4.44 -14.21
N PHE A 709 17.48 -5.64 -14.80
CA PHE A 709 18.62 -6.53 -14.91
C PHE A 709 19.73 -6.00 -15.82
N SER A 710 19.39 -5.07 -16.72
CA SER A 710 20.37 -4.40 -17.58
C SER A 710 21.34 -3.53 -16.76
N PHE A 711 20.81 -2.79 -15.79
CA PHE A 711 21.59 -1.98 -14.86
C PHE A 711 22.44 -2.85 -13.94
N VAL A 712 21.86 -3.90 -13.35
CA VAL A 712 22.60 -4.87 -12.51
C VAL A 712 23.75 -5.51 -13.29
N LYS A 713 23.50 -5.93 -14.54
CA LYS A 713 24.55 -6.49 -15.39
C LYS A 713 25.68 -5.50 -15.65
N LYS A 714 25.37 -4.23 -15.96
CA LYS A 714 26.39 -3.18 -16.14
C LYS A 714 27.22 -2.97 -14.88
N LEU A 715 26.60 -2.95 -13.70
CA LEU A 715 27.32 -2.84 -12.42
C LEU A 715 28.27 -4.03 -12.18
N LEU A 716 27.80 -5.26 -12.40
CA LEU A 716 28.60 -6.48 -12.22
C LEU A 716 29.77 -6.60 -13.20
N GLN A 717 29.59 -6.08 -14.41
CA GLN A 717 30.59 -6.11 -15.49
C GLN A 717 31.51 -4.87 -15.48
N SER A 718 31.27 -3.91 -14.58
CA SER A 718 32.04 -2.67 -14.53
C SER A 718 33.50 -2.92 -14.13
N PRO A 719 34.47 -2.33 -14.85
CA PRO A 719 35.89 -2.43 -14.47
C PRO A 719 36.25 -1.61 -13.23
N LEU A 720 35.32 -0.79 -12.71
CA LEU A 720 35.59 0.22 -11.68
C LEU A 720 35.57 -0.29 -10.23
N ASN A 721 35.51 -1.61 -10.03
CA ASN A 721 35.45 -2.26 -8.72
C ASN A 721 34.41 -1.61 -7.77
N ILE A 722 33.19 -1.41 -8.29
CA ILE A 722 32.10 -0.76 -7.57
C ILE A 722 31.73 -1.61 -6.35
N PRO A 723 31.65 -1.03 -5.13
CA PRO A 723 31.22 -1.76 -3.96
C PRO A 723 29.72 -2.03 -4.06
N LEU A 724 29.34 -3.30 -4.12
CA LEU A 724 27.94 -3.75 -4.21
C LEU A 724 27.55 -4.52 -2.95
N VAL A 725 26.28 -4.45 -2.57
CA VAL A 725 25.73 -5.21 -1.44
C VAL A 725 24.32 -5.72 -1.76
N VAL A 726 23.97 -6.89 -1.22
CA VAL A 726 22.60 -7.42 -1.15
C VAL A 726 22.19 -7.41 0.31
N ALA A 727 21.31 -6.48 0.69
CA ALA A 727 20.94 -6.25 2.08
C ALA A 727 19.66 -6.97 2.53
N LEU A 728 18.75 -7.30 1.59
CA LEU A 728 17.44 -7.85 1.90
C LEU A 728 17.34 -9.35 1.57
N ASP A 729 16.65 -10.09 2.44
CA ASP A 729 16.34 -11.52 2.27
C ASP A 729 15.39 -11.75 1.09
N SER A 730 14.45 -10.84 0.88
CA SER A 730 13.53 -10.84 -0.26
C SER A 730 14.26 -10.82 -1.61
N THR A 731 15.48 -10.28 -1.68
CA THR A 731 16.31 -10.29 -2.88
C THR A 731 16.79 -11.69 -3.23
N TRP A 732 17.06 -12.53 -2.23
CA TRP A 732 17.38 -13.95 -2.45
C TRP A 732 16.20 -14.68 -3.09
N LYS A 733 14.97 -14.37 -2.68
CA LYS A 733 13.76 -14.88 -3.34
C LYS A 733 13.65 -14.40 -4.78
N ILE A 734 13.91 -13.12 -5.06
CA ILE A 734 13.89 -12.57 -6.42
C ILE A 734 14.93 -13.26 -7.32
N VAL A 735 16.17 -13.43 -6.84
CA VAL A 735 17.21 -14.17 -7.55
C VAL A 735 16.81 -15.63 -7.75
N GLY A 736 16.17 -16.25 -6.75
CA GLY A 736 15.57 -17.57 -6.90
C GLY A 736 14.55 -17.62 -8.03
N MET A 737 13.63 -16.64 -8.10
CA MET A 737 12.53 -16.56 -9.06
C MET A 737 12.96 -16.32 -10.51
N TYR A 738 13.96 -15.46 -10.73
CA TYR A 738 14.31 -14.97 -12.07
C TYR A 738 15.74 -15.29 -12.50
N GLY A 739 16.63 -15.62 -11.56
CA GLY A 739 18.04 -15.82 -11.80
C GLY A 739 18.42 -17.21 -12.32
N THR A 740 19.73 -17.41 -12.43
CA THR A 740 20.39 -18.69 -12.73
C THR A 740 21.32 -19.07 -11.58
N VAL A 741 21.91 -20.27 -11.62
CA VAL A 741 23.00 -20.64 -10.68
C VAL A 741 24.14 -19.61 -10.72
N GLU A 742 24.43 -19.06 -11.90
CA GLU A 742 25.44 -18.02 -12.05
C GLU A 742 25.11 -16.76 -11.24
N TRP A 743 23.83 -16.39 -11.11
CA TRP A 743 23.43 -15.25 -10.26
C TRP A 743 23.58 -15.56 -8.78
N VAL A 744 23.28 -16.79 -8.36
CA VAL A 744 23.52 -17.22 -6.97
C VAL A 744 25.00 -17.03 -6.62
N ILE A 745 25.90 -17.41 -7.52
CA ILE A 745 27.35 -17.30 -7.32
C ILE A 745 27.82 -15.84 -7.43
N GLN A 746 27.48 -15.18 -8.53
CA GLN A 746 28.03 -13.85 -8.85
C GLN A 746 27.37 -12.73 -8.05
N ILE A 747 26.12 -12.90 -7.60
CA ILE A 747 25.38 -11.86 -6.88
C ILE A 747 25.30 -12.22 -5.40
N LEU A 748 24.63 -13.33 -5.06
CA LEU A 748 24.29 -13.63 -3.67
C LEU A 748 25.54 -13.98 -2.85
N GLN A 749 26.33 -14.96 -3.29
CA GLN A 749 27.53 -15.40 -2.56
C GLN A 749 28.61 -14.31 -2.49
N LYS A 750 28.70 -13.46 -3.52
CA LYS A 750 29.74 -12.43 -3.60
C LYS A 750 29.39 -11.15 -2.83
N TYR A 751 28.13 -10.72 -2.83
CA TYR A 751 27.72 -9.40 -2.34
C TYR A 751 26.73 -9.44 -1.16
N SER A 752 26.29 -10.62 -0.72
CA SER A 752 25.59 -10.72 0.57
C SER A 752 26.62 -10.59 1.70
N PRO A 753 26.29 -9.96 2.85
CA PRO A 753 27.29 -9.78 3.90
C PRO A 753 27.79 -11.16 4.37
N THR A 754 29.07 -11.27 4.74
CA THR A 754 29.69 -12.56 5.10
C THR A 754 29.54 -12.94 6.58
N LYS A 755 29.03 -12.02 7.42
CA LYS A 755 28.95 -12.16 8.89
C LYS A 755 27.53 -12.46 9.39
N TRP A 756 26.87 -13.47 8.84
CA TRP A 756 25.51 -13.82 9.23
C TRP A 756 25.52 -14.88 10.31
N ASN A 757 24.74 -14.64 11.37
CA ASN A 757 24.53 -15.63 12.42
C ASN A 757 23.80 -16.84 11.82
N ARG A 758 24.02 -18.05 12.37
CA ARG A 758 23.43 -19.29 11.80
C ARG A 758 21.91 -19.21 11.61
N SER A 759 21.22 -18.48 12.48
CA SER A 759 19.76 -18.28 12.39
C SER A 759 19.33 -17.41 11.20
N THR A 760 20.10 -16.40 10.81
CA THR A 760 19.72 -15.52 9.69
C THR A 760 20.05 -16.15 8.35
N ASN A 761 21.06 -17.03 8.26
CA ASN A 761 21.35 -17.79 7.04
C ASN A 761 20.20 -18.70 6.61
N LEU A 762 19.47 -19.30 7.56
CA LEU A 762 18.32 -20.14 7.26
C LEU A 762 17.22 -19.36 6.53
N THR A 763 16.91 -18.14 6.99
CA THR A 763 15.91 -17.29 6.35
C THR A 763 16.27 -16.99 4.88
N TYR A 764 17.53 -16.71 4.58
CA TYR A 764 17.97 -16.34 3.24
C TYR A 764 17.91 -17.51 2.27
N ILE A 765 18.39 -18.68 2.72
CA ILE A 765 18.32 -19.91 1.92
C ILE A 765 16.86 -20.31 1.71
N ASP A 766 16.00 -20.18 2.72
CA ASP A 766 14.56 -20.43 2.60
C ASP A 766 13.91 -19.51 1.56
N GLN A 767 14.26 -18.22 1.56
CA GLN A 767 13.78 -17.26 0.54
C GLN A 767 14.27 -17.68 -0.86
N LEU A 768 15.54 -18.05 -1.02
CA LEU A 768 16.09 -18.53 -2.29
C LEU A 768 15.40 -19.83 -2.77
N VAL A 769 15.14 -20.78 -1.86
CA VAL A 769 14.43 -22.03 -2.15
C VAL A 769 12.99 -21.75 -2.58
N GLN A 770 12.29 -20.85 -1.87
CA GLN A 770 10.94 -20.42 -2.26
C GLN A 770 10.94 -19.79 -3.65
N GLY A 771 11.91 -18.91 -3.92
CA GLY A 771 12.07 -18.29 -5.22
C GLY A 771 12.37 -19.30 -6.32
N ALA A 772 13.32 -20.20 -6.08
CA ALA A 772 13.72 -21.24 -7.02
C ALA A 772 12.56 -22.20 -7.34
N LYS A 773 11.70 -22.53 -6.37
CA LYS A 773 10.47 -23.30 -6.60
C LYS A 773 9.49 -22.60 -7.56
N MET A 774 9.55 -21.28 -7.66
CA MET A 774 8.75 -20.49 -8.61
C MET A 774 9.46 -20.23 -9.95
N ASN A 775 10.74 -20.58 -10.06
CA ASN A 775 11.54 -20.38 -11.27
C ASN A 775 11.44 -21.62 -12.18
N TYR A 776 10.48 -21.58 -13.09
CA TYR A 776 10.22 -22.69 -14.01
C TYR A 776 11.40 -23.04 -14.94
N LYS A 777 12.34 -22.11 -15.16
CA LYS A 777 13.41 -22.28 -16.15
C LYS A 777 14.72 -22.80 -15.53
N HIS A 778 15.08 -22.27 -14.37
CA HIS A 778 16.37 -22.54 -13.72
C HIS A 778 16.24 -23.00 -12.26
N GLY A 779 15.01 -23.09 -11.75
CA GLY A 779 14.73 -23.46 -10.36
C GLY A 779 15.31 -24.80 -9.95
N SER A 780 15.18 -25.84 -10.79
CA SER A 780 15.74 -27.17 -10.52
C SER A 780 17.28 -27.15 -10.44
N GLN A 781 17.93 -26.33 -11.27
CA GLN A 781 19.39 -26.16 -11.26
C GLN A 781 19.85 -25.41 -10.01
N ILE A 782 19.11 -24.38 -9.58
CA ILE A 782 19.38 -23.64 -8.36
C ILE A 782 19.18 -24.53 -7.13
N LEU A 783 18.08 -25.27 -7.04
CA LEU A 783 17.82 -26.21 -5.95
C LEU A 783 18.88 -27.32 -5.88
N LYS A 784 19.27 -27.86 -7.04
CA LYS A 784 20.36 -28.82 -7.13
C LYS A 784 21.69 -28.20 -6.64
N TYR A 785 22.00 -26.99 -7.08
CA TYR A 785 23.20 -26.26 -6.66
C TYR A 785 23.22 -26.02 -5.14
N ILE A 786 22.10 -25.61 -4.54
CA ILE A 786 21.94 -25.43 -3.08
C ILE A 786 22.23 -26.74 -2.33
N ASN A 787 21.67 -27.86 -2.82
CA ASN A 787 21.84 -29.18 -2.20
C ASN A 787 23.25 -29.77 -2.40
N GLU A 788 23.91 -29.48 -3.52
CA GLU A 788 25.22 -30.07 -3.87
C GLU A 788 26.41 -29.30 -3.31
N ASN A 789 26.27 -27.99 -3.10
CA ASN A 789 27.40 -27.13 -2.71
C ASN A 789 27.39 -26.77 -1.23
N ASP A 790 26.54 -27.44 -0.43
CA ASP A 790 26.37 -27.18 1.00
C ASP A 790 26.46 -25.68 1.30
N ILE A 791 25.69 -24.87 0.54
CA ILE A 791 25.45 -23.47 0.91
C ILE A 791 24.90 -23.42 2.35
N ILE A 792 24.32 -24.54 2.79
CA ILE A 792 24.10 -24.95 4.17
C ILE A 792 25.31 -25.82 4.62
N ILE A 793 26.19 -25.28 5.48
CA ILE A 793 27.23 -25.98 6.29
C ILE A 793 28.67 -25.94 5.71
N VAL A 794 29.43 -24.91 6.12
CA VAL A 794 30.85 -25.13 6.43
C VAL A 794 30.91 -25.96 7.71
N ASP A 795 31.39 -27.19 7.58
CA ASP A 795 31.64 -28.14 8.65
C ASP A 795 32.47 -27.54 9.79
N ILE A 796 31.95 -27.65 11.02
CA ILE A 796 32.80 -27.96 12.17
C ILE A 796 32.49 -29.41 12.51
N VAL A 797 33.41 -30.29 12.07
CA VAL A 797 33.67 -31.57 12.73
C VAL A 797 33.73 -31.31 14.23
N HIS A 798 32.79 -31.87 14.99
CA HIS A 798 32.90 -31.93 16.44
C HIS A 798 34.20 -32.65 16.82
N PRO A 799 35.18 -32.02 17.49
CA PRO A 799 36.01 -32.79 18.39
C PRO A 799 35.13 -33.15 19.59
N LYS A 800 35.20 -34.42 19.96
CA LYS A 800 34.58 -35.01 21.14
C LYS A 800 34.62 -34.05 22.34
N SER A 801 33.49 -33.98 23.03
CA SER A 801 33.35 -33.45 24.38
C SER A 801 34.57 -33.79 25.24
N ILE A 802 35.34 -32.76 25.59
CA ILE A 802 36.19 -32.79 26.78
C ILE A 802 35.44 -31.96 27.82
N ASP A 803 35.03 -32.65 28.88
CA ASP A 803 34.55 -32.06 30.12
C ASP A 803 35.51 -30.99 30.61
N TYR A 804 35.00 -29.78 30.86
CA TYR A 804 35.53 -28.89 31.88
C TYR A 804 34.39 -28.11 32.55
N ASN A 805 33.87 -28.69 33.63
CA ASN A 805 33.62 -27.88 34.82
C ASN A 805 34.98 -27.45 35.39
N VAL A 806 35.01 -26.25 35.98
CA VAL A 806 35.93 -25.73 37.02
C VAL A 806 36.69 -24.43 36.65
N PHE A 807 36.51 -23.43 37.54
CA PHE A 807 37.03 -22.05 37.62
C PHE A 807 36.47 -21.06 36.59
N GLY A 808 36.04 -19.85 36.94
CA GLY A 808 36.31 -19.00 38.11
C GLY A 808 36.33 -17.57 37.57
N GLY A 809 35.70 -16.63 38.26
CA GLY A 809 35.50 -15.27 37.76
C GLY A 809 36.80 -14.52 37.46
N ASN A 810 36.71 -13.53 36.59
CA ASN A 810 37.16 -12.17 36.88
C ASN A 810 36.70 -11.20 35.79
N GLU A 811 36.43 -9.99 36.26
CA GLU A 811 36.34 -8.73 35.52
C GLU A 811 37.45 -8.62 34.45
N ILE A 812 37.15 -7.89 33.36
CA ILE A 812 38.04 -6.85 32.82
C ILE A 812 37.22 -5.91 31.94
N THR A 813 37.42 -4.62 32.23
CA THR A 813 36.95 -3.39 31.59
C THR A 813 37.85 -3.00 30.40
N TYR A 814 37.34 -2.11 29.53
CA TYR A 814 37.98 -1.38 28.41
C TYR A 814 38.12 -2.17 27.09
N LEU A 815 37.71 -1.66 25.93
CA LEU A 815 37.76 -0.30 25.36
C LEU A 815 36.49 -0.01 24.53
#